data_AF-A0A8H3VI48-F1
#
_entry.id   AF-A0A8H3VI48-F1
#
_cell.length_a   1.000
_cell.length_b   1.000
_cell.length_c   1.000
_cell.angle_alpha   90.00
_cell.angle_beta   90.00
_cell.angle_gamma   90.00
#
_symmetry.space_group_name_H-M   'P 1'
#
loop_
_entity.id
_entity.type
_entity.pdbx_description
1 polymer ?
#
loop_
_entity_poly.entity_id
_entity_poly.type
_entity_poly.pdbx_seq_one_letter_code
_entity_poly.pdbx_strand_id
1 'polypeptide(L)'
;MSSLRLRIDGHRFRDVNDREVTMHGINVAGHAKFPTVPDQPSHEREGFFDGDNVSFVGHPFSHEDAHLHFGRLSHWGYNTIRFVFTWEAIEHEGPGKYDEEWIDNVIRVLRLAKEEYNFYIFMDPHQDVWSRFSGGSGAPMWTLYACGLNPQTFDVTEAAIVHNTFADPAAFPKMIWATNYTRLVCQVMFTIFFAGKEFAPKAIIDGKNIQDYLQDHFMAACKHLAKRIHEAGDLENEIVVGWESLNEPNRGMIGYQGLTTIPEEQKLRKGTSPTAWQAILTGSGRACEIITWDFGGMGPYKSGSVLVDPAGVSAWLPADHDDSKYGWKRDPAWKLGDCIWAQHGVWDPESDTLLNNLYFSKDPRNGKVIDYEYFTNNWFMDFYRYYRDTVRSIHPDAIMFCQPPVMEKPPTIKGTKDDDPNMVFTPHFYDGITLITKKWNRVWNVDVFGILRGKYLAPPFAIKLGETAIRNCFRDQLKAIRQEGMEKMGMRPCVFSEIGIPYDMDDKYAYKTGNYSSQIAAMDANHFAIEGCGGNGFTLWVYVAINTHHWGDHWNGEDLSIHSKDDHPLPKLNRLTAQSNANLNTDSPSYSRAASSEVSRVTPATLKQTMSSETMNTEAMQKPSDDSEPDPEVAGYRAAEAYVRPAPMFVAGNIVNYGFDLRSCTFTLNLSALAPTAEKAPTELHLPEWHFPSGSTEVVVSGGKWAITMEEHVQMLKWWHAEGEQSITIKGKVRKSGMPVGAAEQEDGYLGQYWQNLTCNVM
;
A
#
# COMPACT_ATOMS: atom_id res chain seq x y z
N MET A 1 9.52 32.99 8.19
CA MET A 1 9.48 31.55 7.93
C MET A 1 9.27 31.40 6.42
N SER A 2 10.09 30.60 5.74
CA SER A 2 9.80 30.20 4.35
C SER A 2 8.44 29.50 4.32
N SER A 3 7.68 29.64 3.24
CA SER A 3 6.44 28.89 3.06
C SER A 3 6.77 27.40 2.89
N LEU A 4 6.12 26.52 3.65
CA LEU A 4 6.22 25.07 3.48
C LEU A 4 5.88 24.67 2.04
N ARG A 5 6.60 23.69 1.48
CA ARG A 5 6.36 23.19 0.12
C ARG A 5 4.95 22.63 -0.06
N LEU A 6 4.45 21.95 0.97
CA LEU A 6 3.09 21.41 1.05
C LEU A 6 2.49 21.82 2.40
N ARG A 7 1.26 22.32 2.42
CA ARG A 7 0.50 22.59 3.65
C ARG A 7 -0.92 22.05 3.54
N ILE A 8 -1.57 21.86 4.67
CA ILE A 8 -3.00 21.54 4.75
C ILE A 8 -3.83 22.82 4.88
N ASP A 9 -4.86 22.94 4.05
CA ASP A 9 -5.88 23.99 4.09
C ASP A 9 -7.27 23.33 4.14
N GLY A 10 -7.80 23.19 5.35
CA GLY A 10 -9.00 22.41 5.62
C GLY A 10 -8.83 20.97 5.16
N HIS A 11 -9.54 20.58 4.10
CA HIS A 11 -9.44 19.23 3.53
C HIS A 11 -8.57 19.14 2.28
N ARG A 12 -7.76 20.16 1.98
CA ARG A 12 -6.95 20.22 0.76
C ARG A 12 -5.47 20.30 1.09
N PHE A 13 -4.65 19.84 0.16
CA PHE A 13 -3.23 20.14 0.15
C PHE A 13 -2.96 21.35 -0.74
N ARG A 14 -2.04 22.21 -0.33
CA ARG A 14 -1.65 23.42 -1.07
C ARG A 14 -0.15 23.53 -1.23
N ASP A 15 0.29 23.88 -2.44
CA ASP A 15 1.68 24.21 -2.70
C ASP A 15 2.02 25.68 -2.36
N VAL A 16 3.28 26.08 -2.49
CA VAL A 16 3.75 27.46 -2.23
C VAL A 16 3.03 28.55 -3.04
N ASN A 17 2.36 28.19 -4.14
CA ASN A 17 1.61 29.09 -5.01
C ASN A 17 0.09 29.03 -4.75
N ASP A 18 -0.34 28.37 -3.67
CA ASP A 18 -1.75 28.17 -3.30
C ASP A 18 -2.57 27.32 -4.28
N ARG A 19 -1.88 26.53 -5.11
CA ARG A 19 -2.53 25.53 -5.97
C ARG A 19 -2.94 24.32 -5.14
N GLU A 20 -4.12 23.76 -5.39
CA GLU A 20 -4.54 22.49 -4.81
C GLU A 20 -3.68 21.36 -5.38
N VAL A 21 -3.11 20.53 -4.50
CA VAL A 21 -2.26 19.40 -4.86
C VAL A 21 -3.03 18.10 -4.72
N THR A 22 -3.04 17.28 -5.77
CA THR A 22 -3.50 15.89 -5.68
C THR A 22 -2.31 14.98 -5.41
N MET A 23 -2.36 14.19 -4.34
CA MET A 23 -1.35 13.16 -4.09
C MET A 23 -1.62 11.94 -4.99
N HIS A 24 -1.00 11.91 -6.16
CA HIS A 24 -1.05 10.78 -7.07
C HIS A 24 0.18 9.91 -6.80
N GLY A 25 0.02 8.85 -6.00
CA GLY A 25 1.18 8.17 -5.43
C GLY A 25 1.21 6.66 -5.54
N ILE A 26 2.31 6.11 -5.03
CA ILE A 26 2.62 4.69 -5.00
C ILE A 26 3.46 4.31 -3.77
N ASN A 27 3.31 3.08 -3.31
CA ASN A 27 4.12 2.49 -2.24
C ASN A 27 5.48 2.03 -2.77
N VAL A 28 6.57 2.50 -2.14
CA VAL A 28 7.96 2.18 -2.52
C VAL A 28 8.73 1.76 -1.27
N ALA A 29 9.16 0.50 -1.13
CA ALA A 29 8.86 -0.62 -2.02
C ALA A 29 8.48 -1.87 -1.24
N GLY A 30 7.69 -2.74 -1.86
CA GLY A 30 7.14 -3.94 -1.20
C GLY A 30 8.21 -4.95 -0.78
N HIS A 31 9.36 -4.98 -1.47
CA HIS A 31 10.48 -5.84 -1.09
C HIS A 31 11.30 -5.30 0.08
N ALA A 32 11.01 -4.11 0.63
CA ALA A 32 11.57 -3.65 1.90
C ALA A 32 11.09 -4.47 3.12
N LYS A 33 10.20 -5.44 2.90
CA LYS A 33 9.63 -6.35 3.90
C LYS A 33 10.58 -7.48 4.35
N PHE A 34 11.67 -7.71 3.64
CA PHE A 34 12.66 -8.76 3.93
C PHE A 34 14.08 -8.22 3.68
N PRO A 35 15.14 -8.80 4.27
CA PRO A 35 16.50 -8.29 4.13
C PRO A 35 17.11 -8.57 2.76
N THR A 36 18.09 -7.75 2.37
CA THR A 36 18.91 -7.94 1.16
C THR A 36 20.09 -8.87 1.39
N VAL A 37 20.65 -8.91 2.60
CA VAL A 37 21.83 -9.72 2.95
C VAL A 37 21.59 -10.46 4.28
N PRO A 38 21.62 -11.80 4.29
CA PRO A 38 21.45 -12.64 3.11
C PRO A 38 20.12 -12.31 2.40
N ASP A 39 20.05 -12.57 1.09
CA ASP A 39 18.79 -12.43 0.36
C ASP A 39 17.78 -13.45 0.91
N GLN A 40 16.78 -12.96 1.64
CA GLN A 40 15.86 -13.80 2.42
C GLN A 40 14.40 -13.52 2.07
N PRO A 41 13.96 -13.72 0.82
CA PRO A 41 12.55 -13.62 0.48
C PRO A 41 11.74 -14.70 1.19
N SER A 42 10.42 -14.56 1.19
CA SER A 42 9.53 -15.40 2.01
C SER A 42 9.53 -16.89 1.68
N HIS A 43 10.01 -17.31 0.51
CA HIS A 43 10.11 -18.71 0.10
C HIS A 43 11.45 -19.35 0.48
N GLU A 44 12.43 -18.59 0.95
CA GLU A 44 13.77 -19.08 1.27
C GLU A 44 13.90 -19.43 2.75
N ARG A 45 14.23 -20.69 3.05
CA ARG A 45 14.31 -21.20 4.43
C ARG A 45 15.70 -21.07 5.05
N GLU A 46 16.74 -21.22 4.23
CA GLU A 46 18.12 -21.26 4.72
C GLU A 46 18.47 -19.95 5.41
N GLY A 47 19.07 -20.02 6.60
CA GLY A 47 19.42 -18.82 7.39
C GLY A 47 18.23 -18.05 8.01
N PHE A 48 16.97 -18.42 7.75
CA PHE A 48 15.81 -17.60 8.12
C PHE A 48 15.76 -17.18 9.60
N PHE A 49 16.12 -18.07 10.52
CA PHE A 49 16.12 -17.82 11.97
C PHE A 49 17.35 -17.07 12.50
N ASP A 50 18.31 -16.70 11.65
CA ASP A 50 19.42 -15.82 11.99
C ASP A 50 19.04 -14.35 11.80
N GLY A 51 18.03 -13.90 12.55
CA GLY A 51 17.44 -12.57 12.34
C GLY A 51 18.22 -11.37 12.86
N ASP A 52 19.30 -11.59 13.62
CA ASP A 52 20.12 -10.50 14.14
C ASP A 52 21.28 -10.14 13.21
N ASN A 53 21.64 -11.04 12.28
CA ASN A 53 22.77 -10.87 11.37
C ASN A 53 22.28 -10.66 9.93
N VAL A 54 21.32 -9.74 9.76
CA VAL A 54 20.73 -9.38 8.47
C VAL A 54 21.03 -7.93 8.14
N SER A 55 20.94 -7.54 6.87
CA SER A 55 20.99 -6.14 6.45
C SER A 55 19.88 -5.84 5.46
N PHE A 56 19.34 -4.63 5.55
CA PHE A 56 18.35 -4.10 4.61
C PHE A 56 18.97 -3.07 3.66
N VAL A 57 20.30 -2.85 3.74
CA VAL A 57 21.03 -1.91 2.88
C VAL A 57 20.78 -2.29 1.40
N GLY A 58 20.42 -1.29 0.60
CA GLY A 58 19.98 -1.51 -0.78
C GLY A 58 18.46 -1.58 -0.95
N HIS A 59 17.66 -1.46 0.11
CA HIS A 59 16.24 -1.10 -0.01
C HIS A 59 16.03 0.43 0.02
N PRO A 60 14.99 0.96 -0.66
CA PRO A 60 14.05 0.25 -1.55
C PRO A 60 14.67 -0.16 -2.89
N PHE A 61 15.87 0.32 -3.21
CA PHE A 61 16.73 -0.14 -4.30
C PHE A 61 18.13 0.44 -4.05
N SER A 62 19.13 -0.05 -4.81
CA SER A 62 20.48 0.49 -4.77
C SER A 62 20.47 1.99 -5.14
N HIS A 63 21.46 2.72 -4.66
CA HIS A 63 21.61 4.14 -5.03
C HIS A 63 21.84 4.29 -6.55
N GLU A 64 22.55 3.34 -7.15
CA GLU A 64 22.85 3.28 -8.58
C GLU A 64 21.59 3.11 -9.44
N ASP A 65 20.65 2.26 -9.01
CA ASP A 65 19.42 1.97 -9.74
C ASP A 65 18.28 2.96 -9.41
N ALA A 66 18.46 3.82 -8.41
CA ALA A 66 17.41 4.72 -7.93
C ALA A 66 16.87 5.64 -9.03
N HIS A 67 17.73 6.20 -9.89
CA HIS A 67 17.29 7.03 -11.02
C HIS A 67 16.42 6.27 -12.02
N LEU A 68 16.72 4.97 -12.26
CA LEU A 68 15.93 4.15 -13.17
C LEU A 68 14.49 4.00 -12.64
N HIS A 69 14.35 3.71 -11.35
CA HIS A 69 13.06 3.46 -10.73
C HIS A 69 12.26 4.74 -10.51
N PHE A 70 12.87 5.79 -9.97
CA PHE A 70 12.21 7.08 -9.80
C PHE A 70 11.86 7.73 -11.13
N GLY A 71 12.75 7.65 -12.13
CA GLY A 71 12.46 8.08 -13.48
C GLY A 71 11.21 7.41 -14.01
N ARG A 72 11.12 6.08 -13.90
CA ARG A 72 9.93 5.32 -14.33
C ARG A 72 8.65 5.78 -13.63
N LEU A 73 8.67 5.93 -12.31
CA LEU A 73 7.50 6.36 -11.54
C LEU A 73 7.06 7.78 -11.91
N SER A 74 8.01 8.70 -12.08
CA SER A 74 7.73 10.07 -12.54
C SER A 74 7.10 10.07 -13.95
N HIS A 75 7.64 9.27 -14.89
CA HIS A 75 7.08 9.11 -16.23
C HIS A 75 5.68 8.49 -16.24
N TRP A 76 5.34 7.70 -15.23
CA TRP A 76 3.99 7.14 -15.07
C TRP A 76 3.00 8.12 -14.43
N GLY A 77 3.47 9.29 -13.98
CA GLY A 77 2.65 10.37 -13.45
C GLY A 77 2.50 10.38 -11.94
N TYR A 78 3.27 9.58 -11.22
CA TYR A 78 3.28 9.62 -9.76
C TYR A 78 4.07 10.84 -9.28
N ASN A 79 3.51 11.60 -8.33
CA ASN A 79 4.21 12.67 -7.61
C ASN A 79 4.37 12.37 -6.13
N THR A 80 3.81 11.28 -5.62
CA THR A 80 3.82 10.96 -4.19
C THR A 80 4.36 9.56 -3.96
N ILE A 81 5.20 9.40 -2.95
CA ILE A 81 5.71 8.10 -2.52
C ILE A 81 5.37 7.88 -1.06
N ARG A 82 4.69 6.76 -0.79
CA ARG A 82 4.63 6.17 0.55
C ARG A 82 5.88 5.32 0.71
N PHE A 83 6.85 5.82 1.48
CA PHE A 83 8.15 5.17 1.64
C PHE A 83 8.07 4.12 2.74
N VAL A 84 8.04 2.86 2.32
CA VAL A 84 7.90 1.69 3.19
C VAL A 84 9.24 1.41 3.87
N PHE A 85 9.23 1.34 5.20
CA PHE A 85 10.34 0.79 5.98
C PHE A 85 9.81 -0.07 7.13
N THR A 86 10.56 -1.09 7.53
CA THR A 86 10.19 -1.94 8.67
C THR A 86 10.96 -1.51 9.92
N TRP A 87 10.42 -1.81 11.09
CA TRP A 87 11.16 -1.64 12.35
C TRP A 87 12.42 -2.53 12.37
N GLU A 88 12.35 -3.73 11.80
CA GLU A 88 13.48 -4.63 11.63
C GLU A 88 14.62 -4.00 10.83
N ALA A 89 14.34 -3.26 9.75
CA ALA A 89 15.37 -2.57 8.98
C ALA A 89 16.17 -1.56 9.81
N ILE A 90 15.58 -1.00 10.87
CA ILE A 90 16.25 -0.05 11.77
C ILE A 90 16.97 -0.77 12.91
N GLU A 91 16.36 -1.79 13.53
CA GLU A 91 16.77 -2.32 14.84
C GLU A 91 16.81 -3.86 14.87
N HIS A 92 17.33 -4.50 13.81
CA HIS A 92 17.40 -5.97 13.69
C HIS A 92 18.36 -6.61 14.71
N GLU A 93 19.54 -6.03 14.94
CA GLU A 93 20.61 -6.64 15.76
C GLU A 93 20.22 -6.78 17.25
N GLY A 94 19.27 -5.97 17.71
CA GLY A 94 18.79 -5.99 19.09
C GLY A 94 18.31 -4.64 19.60
N PRO A 95 17.72 -4.61 20.80
CA PRO A 95 17.17 -3.39 21.39
C PRO A 95 18.26 -2.33 21.59
N GLY A 96 18.01 -1.14 21.05
CA GLY A 96 18.86 0.05 21.08
C GLY A 96 20.00 0.05 20.06
N LYS A 97 20.08 -0.94 19.15
CA LYS A 97 21.13 -1.06 18.16
C LYS A 97 20.60 -0.72 16.78
N TYR A 98 20.92 0.48 16.29
CA TYR A 98 20.39 0.99 15.03
C TYR A 98 21.34 0.74 13.85
N ASP A 99 20.79 0.31 12.71
CA ASP A 99 21.53 0.14 11.46
C ASP A 99 21.80 1.49 10.78
N GLU A 100 22.92 2.11 11.14
CA GLU A 100 23.32 3.41 10.58
C GLU A 100 23.66 3.33 9.08
N GLU A 101 24.11 2.17 8.59
CA GLU A 101 24.43 1.98 7.17
C GLU A 101 23.16 1.99 6.32
N TRP A 102 22.11 1.32 6.80
CA TRP A 102 20.79 1.37 6.17
C TRP A 102 20.21 2.79 6.19
N ILE A 103 20.30 3.50 7.32
CA ILE A 103 19.81 4.89 7.41
C ILE A 103 20.55 5.81 6.44
N ASP A 104 21.87 5.67 6.33
CA ASP A 104 22.68 6.42 5.36
C ASP A 104 22.25 6.12 3.93
N ASN A 105 21.92 4.85 3.62
CA ASN A 105 21.37 4.47 2.33
C ASN A 105 20.04 5.19 2.05
N VAL A 106 19.10 5.17 3.00
CA VAL A 106 17.80 5.86 2.88
C VAL A 106 17.99 7.35 2.61
N ILE A 107 18.86 8.03 3.36
CA ILE A 107 19.14 9.47 3.16
C ILE A 107 19.66 9.75 1.75
N ARG A 108 20.57 8.92 1.22
CA ARG A 108 21.07 9.07 -0.16
C ARG A 108 19.97 8.90 -1.20
N VAL A 109 19.10 7.90 -1.03
CA VAL A 109 17.96 7.65 -1.92
C VAL A 109 16.96 8.82 -1.88
N LEU A 110 16.66 9.37 -0.69
CA LEU A 110 15.78 10.53 -0.53
C LEU A 110 16.35 11.81 -1.17
N ARG A 111 17.67 12.05 -1.05
CA ARG A 111 18.33 13.18 -1.72
C ARG A 111 18.25 13.07 -3.24
N LEU A 112 18.48 11.87 -3.79
CA LEU A 112 18.35 11.63 -5.22
C LEU A 112 16.91 11.86 -5.70
N ALA A 113 15.90 11.42 -4.94
CA ALA A 113 14.49 11.71 -5.24
C ALA A 113 14.19 13.22 -5.25
N LYS A 114 14.80 13.98 -4.32
CA LYS A 114 14.67 15.43 -4.21
C LYS A 114 15.30 16.16 -5.40
N GLU A 115 16.54 15.82 -5.75
CA GLU A 115 17.33 16.57 -6.73
C GLU A 115 16.78 16.47 -8.15
N GLU A 116 16.14 15.35 -8.50
CA GLU A 116 15.82 15.02 -9.91
C GLU A 116 14.34 14.75 -10.22
N TYR A 117 13.50 14.47 -9.21
CA TYR A 117 12.12 13.99 -9.47
C TYR A 117 11.04 14.70 -8.65
N ASN A 118 11.42 15.48 -7.64
CA ASN A 118 10.52 16.37 -6.90
C ASN A 118 9.25 15.67 -6.37
N PHE A 119 9.35 14.44 -5.85
CA PHE A 119 8.22 13.75 -5.21
C PHE A 119 7.77 14.43 -3.90
N TYR A 120 6.59 14.08 -3.41
CA TYR A 120 6.21 14.23 -2.01
C TYR A 120 6.35 12.88 -1.34
N ILE A 121 7.17 12.77 -0.30
CA ILE A 121 7.44 11.51 0.38
C ILE A 121 6.90 11.59 1.80
N PHE A 122 6.11 10.59 2.20
CA PHE A 122 5.81 10.36 3.60
C PHE A 122 6.31 8.99 4.03
N MET A 123 6.86 8.93 5.23
CA MET A 123 7.54 7.75 5.77
C MET A 123 6.52 6.83 6.44
N ASP A 124 6.52 5.55 6.07
CA ASP A 124 5.58 4.54 6.57
C ASP A 124 6.31 3.45 7.39
N PRO A 125 6.14 3.43 8.73
CA PRO A 125 6.56 2.32 9.56
C PRO A 125 5.64 1.12 9.30
N HIS A 126 6.08 0.29 8.37
CA HIS A 126 5.31 -0.78 7.80
C HIS A 126 5.41 -2.08 8.60
N GLN A 127 4.29 -2.79 8.69
CA GLN A 127 4.20 -4.14 9.23
C GLN A 127 3.02 -4.87 8.60
N ASP A 128 3.15 -6.19 8.52
CA ASP A 128 2.02 -7.11 8.32
C ASP A 128 2.15 -8.23 9.32
N VAL A 129 1.06 -8.58 9.99
CA VAL A 129 1.00 -9.69 10.96
C VAL A 129 2.23 -9.71 11.88
N TRP A 130 2.63 -8.53 12.37
CA TRP A 130 3.72 -8.25 13.31
C TRP A 130 5.15 -8.36 12.75
N SER A 131 5.56 -9.50 12.20
CA SER A 131 6.97 -9.81 11.88
C SER A 131 7.08 -10.85 10.78
N ARG A 132 8.21 -10.91 10.07
CA ARG A 132 8.48 -12.01 9.13
C ARG A 132 8.46 -13.38 9.79
N PHE A 133 8.83 -13.43 11.07
CA PHE A 133 8.81 -14.63 11.89
C PHE A 133 7.41 -15.06 12.33
N SER A 134 6.39 -14.22 12.13
CA SER A 134 4.97 -14.55 12.31
C SER A 134 4.22 -14.61 10.98
N GLY A 135 4.95 -14.74 9.86
CA GLY A 135 4.42 -14.93 8.52
C GLY A 135 4.13 -13.64 7.77
N GLY A 136 4.69 -12.50 8.20
CA GLY A 136 4.52 -11.22 7.52
C GLY A 136 5.77 -10.36 7.44
N SER A 137 5.76 -9.18 8.04
CA SER A 137 6.87 -8.21 8.02
C SER A 137 6.73 -7.19 9.16
N GLY A 138 7.79 -6.45 9.49
CA GLY A 138 7.70 -5.31 10.41
C GLY A 138 8.68 -5.37 11.57
N ALA A 139 8.27 -5.98 12.68
CA ALA A 139 9.04 -6.01 13.92
C ALA A 139 10.22 -7.01 13.88
N PRO A 140 11.38 -6.67 14.47
CA PRO A 140 12.54 -7.55 14.54
C PRO A 140 12.31 -8.77 15.44
N MET A 141 13.10 -9.83 15.20
CA MET A 141 12.97 -11.13 15.89
C MET A 141 13.02 -11.01 17.41
N TRP A 142 13.88 -10.13 17.94
CA TRP A 142 14.06 -9.96 19.38
C TRP A 142 12.76 -9.56 20.07
N THR A 143 11.79 -8.94 19.38
CA THR A 143 10.49 -8.60 19.97
C THR A 143 9.69 -9.84 20.38
N LEU A 144 9.80 -10.94 19.63
CA LEU A 144 9.15 -12.21 19.94
C LEU A 144 9.81 -12.86 21.16
N TYR A 145 11.15 -12.88 21.20
CA TYR A 145 11.90 -13.40 22.35
C TYR A 145 11.66 -12.58 23.61
N ALA A 146 11.61 -11.25 23.50
CA ALA A 146 11.27 -10.36 24.61
C ALA A 146 9.91 -10.73 25.20
N CYS A 147 8.96 -11.16 24.38
CA CYS A 147 7.62 -11.58 24.79
C CYS A 147 7.50 -13.05 25.20
N GLY A 148 8.62 -13.78 25.23
CA GLY A 148 8.65 -15.17 25.63
C GLY A 148 8.23 -16.15 24.53
N LEU A 149 8.15 -15.73 23.26
CA LEU A 149 7.74 -16.58 22.14
C LEU A 149 8.94 -17.17 21.39
N ASN A 150 8.80 -18.40 20.91
CA ASN A 150 9.81 -19.14 20.18
C ASN A 150 9.43 -19.33 18.70
N PRO A 151 9.92 -18.48 17.78
CA PRO A 151 9.54 -18.54 16.36
C PRO A 151 9.90 -19.85 15.66
N GLN A 152 10.87 -20.62 16.17
CA GLN A 152 11.28 -21.90 15.59
C GLN A 152 10.25 -23.03 15.78
N THR A 153 9.17 -22.77 16.53
CA THR A 153 8.15 -23.77 16.88
C THR A 153 6.75 -23.40 16.39
N PHE A 154 6.62 -22.27 15.69
CA PHE A 154 5.31 -21.75 15.26
C PHE A 154 4.63 -22.62 14.21
N ASP A 155 5.41 -23.32 13.38
CA ASP A 155 4.92 -24.26 12.38
C ASP A 155 4.25 -25.47 13.04
N VAL A 156 4.93 -26.12 13.98
CA VAL A 156 4.44 -27.32 14.70
C VAL A 156 3.24 -26.99 15.59
N THR A 157 3.23 -25.82 16.20
CA THR A 157 2.14 -25.37 17.08
C THR A 157 0.98 -24.70 16.36
N GLU A 158 1.16 -24.42 15.05
CA GLU A 158 0.32 -23.53 14.26
C GLU A 158 0.10 -22.14 14.89
N ALA A 159 1.02 -21.70 15.76
CA ALA A 159 0.95 -20.38 16.39
C ALA A 159 1.10 -19.24 15.36
N ALA A 160 1.75 -19.52 14.23
CA ALA A 160 1.74 -18.74 13.00
C ALA A 160 1.99 -19.67 11.80
N ILE A 161 1.42 -19.35 10.64
CA ILE A 161 1.73 -19.98 9.35
C ILE A 161 2.75 -19.09 8.64
N VAL A 162 3.96 -19.59 8.45
CA VAL A 162 5.09 -18.84 7.88
C VAL A 162 5.53 -19.50 6.58
N HIS A 163 5.68 -18.71 5.51
CA HIS A 163 6.05 -19.23 4.19
C HIS A 163 7.46 -19.86 4.21
N ASN A 164 8.43 -19.24 4.88
CA ASN A 164 9.81 -19.71 4.98
C ASN A 164 9.95 -21.09 5.67
N THR A 165 8.97 -21.48 6.49
CA THR A 165 8.97 -22.79 7.17
C THR A 165 7.99 -23.78 6.54
N PHE A 166 7.23 -23.35 5.52
CA PHE A 166 6.28 -24.20 4.84
C PHE A 166 7.01 -25.28 4.03
N ALA A 167 6.53 -26.52 4.08
CA ALA A 167 7.27 -27.67 3.54
C ALA A 167 7.52 -27.58 2.03
N ASP A 168 6.56 -27.05 1.28
CA ASP A 168 6.65 -26.77 -0.15
C ASP A 168 6.28 -25.30 -0.41
N PRO A 169 7.26 -24.38 -0.51
CA PRO A 169 6.99 -22.96 -0.72
C PRO A 169 6.13 -22.68 -1.95
N ALA A 170 6.28 -23.46 -3.04
CA ALA A 170 5.48 -23.26 -4.24
C ALA A 170 3.99 -23.60 -4.04
N ALA A 171 3.68 -24.44 -3.04
CA ALA A 171 2.32 -24.81 -2.65
C ALA A 171 1.74 -23.94 -1.52
N PHE A 172 2.43 -22.87 -1.10
CA PHE A 172 1.94 -21.98 -0.05
C PHE A 172 0.57 -21.39 -0.41
N PRO A 173 -0.48 -21.61 0.41
CA PRO A 173 -1.83 -21.23 0.01
C PRO A 173 -2.03 -19.71 -0.11
N LYS A 174 -2.53 -19.26 -1.27
CA LYS A 174 -2.84 -17.84 -1.56
C LYS A 174 -3.56 -17.15 -0.39
N MET A 175 -3.07 -15.99 0.07
CA MET A 175 -3.69 -15.19 1.15
C MET A 175 -3.86 -15.89 2.51
N ILE A 176 -3.26 -17.06 2.75
CA ILE A 176 -3.39 -17.73 4.06
C ILE A 176 -2.67 -16.96 5.18
N TRP A 177 -1.60 -16.24 4.83
CA TRP A 177 -0.77 -15.47 5.75
C TRP A 177 -1.61 -14.45 6.56
N ALA A 178 -2.62 -13.84 5.95
CA ALA A 178 -3.49 -12.85 6.62
C ALA A 178 -4.34 -13.48 7.75
N THR A 179 -4.48 -14.81 7.80
CA THR A 179 -5.11 -15.49 8.93
C THR A 179 -4.26 -15.45 10.20
N ASN A 180 -2.96 -15.14 10.10
CA ASN A 180 -2.05 -15.02 11.24
C ASN A 180 -2.49 -13.94 12.24
N TYR A 181 -3.19 -12.88 11.81
CA TYR A 181 -3.80 -11.89 12.71
C TYR A 181 -4.67 -12.52 13.80
N THR A 182 -5.20 -13.73 13.55
CA THR A 182 -6.11 -14.44 14.43
C THR A 182 -5.48 -15.69 15.07
N ARG A 183 -4.17 -15.88 14.92
CA ARG A 183 -3.40 -16.95 15.57
C ARG A 183 -2.64 -16.43 16.79
N LEU A 184 -2.13 -17.36 17.59
CA LEU A 184 -1.59 -17.06 18.92
C LEU A 184 -0.56 -15.92 18.89
N VAL A 185 0.38 -15.92 17.94
CA VAL A 185 1.48 -14.95 17.94
C VAL A 185 0.96 -13.53 17.77
N CYS A 186 0.17 -13.24 16.73
CA CYS A 186 -0.39 -11.90 16.55
C CYS A 186 -1.39 -11.55 17.65
N GLN A 187 -2.21 -12.51 18.10
CA GLN A 187 -3.11 -12.31 19.24
C GLN A 187 -2.35 -11.82 20.48
N VAL A 188 -1.21 -12.43 20.79
CA VAL A 188 -0.37 -12.05 21.92
C VAL A 188 0.30 -10.70 21.66
N MET A 189 1.06 -10.58 20.56
CA MET A 189 1.92 -9.43 20.29
C MET A 189 1.13 -8.12 20.22
N PHE A 190 0.01 -8.08 19.50
CA PHE A 190 -0.80 -6.86 19.43
C PHE A 190 -1.50 -6.55 20.77
N THR A 191 -1.93 -7.56 21.52
CA THR A 191 -2.57 -7.34 22.84
C THR A 191 -1.59 -6.69 23.80
N ILE A 192 -0.37 -7.22 23.90
CA ILE A 192 0.63 -6.68 24.84
C ILE A 192 1.24 -5.37 24.34
N PHE A 193 1.38 -5.18 23.02
CA PHE A 193 1.87 -3.93 22.46
C PHE A 193 0.94 -2.77 22.74
N PHE A 194 -0.39 -2.96 22.66
CA PHE A 194 -1.35 -1.88 22.91
C PHE A 194 -1.80 -1.79 24.38
N ALA A 195 -1.99 -2.92 25.07
CA ALA A 195 -2.64 -2.98 26.38
C ALA A 195 -1.97 -3.98 27.35
N GLY A 196 -0.66 -4.19 27.24
CA GLY A 196 0.10 -5.08 28.11
C GLY A 196 0.05 -4.70 29.59
N LYS A 197 -0.06 -3.41 29.94
CA LYS A 197 -0.20 -2.98 31.33
C LYS A 197 -1.52 -3.46 31.96
N GLU A 198 -2.58 -3.47 31.18
CA GLU A 198 -3.90 -3.88 31.65
C GLU A 198 -4.09 -5.41 31.62
N PHE A 199 -3.66 -6.08 30.54
CA PHE A 199 -3.94 -7.51 30.35
C PHE A 199 -2.77 -8.44 30.69
N ALA A 200 -1.54 -7.94 30.70
CA ALA A 200 -0.33 -8.69 31.06
C ALA A 200 0.54 -7.95 32.11
N PRO A 201 0.00 -7.48 33.24
CA PRO A 201 0.73 -6.65 34.21
C PRO A 201 1.99 -7.30 34.79
N LYS A 202 2.08 -8.65 34.82
CA LYS A 202 3.27 -9.36 35.31
C LYS A 202 4.40 -9.40 34.28
N ALA A 203 4.12 -9.12 33.01
CA ALA A 203 5.12 -9.15 31.95
C ALA A 203 6.01 -7.90 32.03
N ILE A 204 7.04 -7.98 32.87
CA ILE A 204 7.98 -6.90 33.15
C ILE A 204 9.38 -7.34 32.77
N ILE A 205 10.05 -6.55 31.93
CA ILE A 205 11.44 -6.74 31.49
C ILE A 205 12.20 -5.43 31.70
N ASP A 206 13.39 -5.52 32.28
CA ASP A 206 14.23 -4.37 32.66
C ASP A 206 13.49 -3.31 33.50
N GLY A 207 12.60 -3.78 34.38
CA GLY A 207 11.81 -2.93 35.26
C GLY A 207 10.67 -2.16 34.58
N LYS A 208 10.39 -2.42 33.29
CA LYS A 208 9.28 -1.85 32.53
C LYS A 208 8.27 -2.92 32.14
N ASN A 209 6.99 -2.57 32.11
CA ASN A 209 5.99 -3.46 31.49
C ASN A 209 6.32 -3.63 30.00
N ILE A 210 6.08 -4.84 29.47
CA ILE A 210 6.39 -5.19 28.08
C ILE A 210 5.74 -4.25 27.06
N GLN A 211 4.56 -3.68 27.37
CA GLN A 211 3.92 -2.64 26.54
C GLN A 211 4.84 -1.43 26.36
N ASP A 212 5.28 -0.83 27.47
CA ASP A 212 6.11 0.37 27.44
C ASP A 212 7.49 0.04 26.86
N TYR A 213 8.03 -1.14 27.15
CA TYR A 213 9.29 -1.60 26.56
C TYR A 213 9.21 -1.63 25.02
N LEU A 214 8.24 -2.34 24.44
CA LEU A 214 8.11 -2.44 22.99
C LEU A 214 7.78 -1.09 22.34
N GLN A 215 6.86 -0.32 22.91
CA GLN A 215 6.52 1.00 22.37
C GLN A 215 7.72 1.95 22.45
N ASP A 216 8.44 2.01 23.57
CA ASP A 216 9.62 2.88 23.72
C ASP A 216 10.69 2.57 22.66
N HIS A 217 10.97 1.28 22.41
CA HIS A 217 11.94 0.88 21.37
C HIS A 217 11.45 1.22 19.96
N PHE A 218 10.19 0.92 19.62
CA PHE A 218 9.61 1.29 18.33
C PHE A 218 9.66 2.83 18.11
N MET A 219 9.24 3.61 19.11
CA MET A 219 9.31 5.08 19.06
C MET A 219 10.75 5.56 18.91
N ALA A 220 11.70 4.98 19.65
CA ALA A 220 13.10 5.36 19.59
C ALA A 220 13.74 5.05 18.23
N ALA A 221 13.42 3.91 17.62
CA ALA A 221 13.87 3.55 16.27
C ALA A 221 13.34 4.54 15.21
N CYS A 222 12.03 4.81 15.19
CA CYS A 222 11.45 5.80 14.29
C CYS A 222 12.00 7.21 14.54
N LYS A 223 12.17 7.60 15.82
CA LYS A 223 12.79 8.88 16.20
C LYS A 223 14.21 9.00 15.71
N HIS A 224 14.99 7.91 15.76
CA HIS A 224 16.37 7.90 15.30
C HIS A 224 16.44 8.13 13.79
N LEU A 225 15.62 7.43 13.00
CA LEU A 225 15.52 7.69 11.56
C LEU A 225 15.10 9.14 11.28
N ALA A 226 14.06 9.65 11.95
CA ALA A 226 13.63 11.03 11.82
C ALA A 226 14.76 12.02 12.16
N LYS A 227 15.52 11.75 13.22
CA LYS A 227 16.66 12.57 13.65
C LYS A 227 17.77 12.59 12.60
N ARG A 228 18.10 11.45 12.01
CA ARG A 228 19.12 11.37 10.95
C ARG A 228 18.67 12.12 9.69
N ILE A 229 17.38 12.07 9.33
CA ILE A 229 16.78 12.87 8.24
C ILE A 229 16.81 14.37 8.57
N HIS A 230 16.54 14.75 9.82
CA HIS A 230 16.66 16.14 10.29
C HIS A 230 18.10 16.67 10.18
N GLU A 231 19.07 15.89 10.66
CA GLU A 231 20.50 16.22 10.65
C GLU A 231 21.07 16.33 9.23
N ALA A 232 20.46 15.65 8.25
CA ALA A 232 20.79 15.83 6.84
C ALA A 232 20.53 17.27 6.36
N GLY A 233 19.61 17.99 7.01
CA GLY A 233 19.41 19.44 6.91
C GLY A 233 18.70 19.94 5.66
N ASP A 234 18.38 19.04 4.71
CA ASP A 234 17.89 19.43 3.40
C ASP A 234 16.70 18.58 2.89
N LEU A 235 16.15 17.68 3.71
CA LEU A 235 15.09 16.75 3.30
C LEU A 235 13.71 17.09 3.88
N GLU A 236 13.64 17.52 5.13
CA GLU A 236 12.39 17.83 5.83
C GLU A 236 11.66 19.01 5.20
N ASN A 237 10.33 18.92 5.07
CA ASN A 237 9.47 19.93 4.45
C ASN A 237 9.76 20.23 2.96
N GLU A 238 10.82 19.64 2.41
CA GLU A 238 11.20 19.68 1.00
C GLU A 238 10.72 18.41 0.31
N ILE A 239 11.40 17.27 0.48
CA ILE A 239 10.97 15.99 -0.11
C ILE A 239 10.18 15.13 0.89
N VAL A 240 10.57 15.13 2.17
CA VAL A 240 9.87 14.42 3.24
C VAL A 240 8.84 15.36 3.86
N VAL A 241 7.57 15.15 3.53
CA VAL A 241 6.45 16.01 3.97
C VAL A 241 5.80 15.55 5.27
N GLY A 242 6.00 14.29 5.68
CA GLY A 242 5.32 13.75 6.84
C GLY A 242 5.59 12.28 7.12
N TRP A 243 4.85 11.77 8.08
CA TRP A 243 5.00 10.42 8.64
C TRP A 243 3.62 9.79 8.85
N GLU A 244 3.48 8.51 8.51
CA GLU A 244 2.33 7.69 8.85
C GLU A 244 2.53 6.99 10.20
N SER A 245 1.44 6.71 10.92
CA SER A 245 1.52 6.24 12.32
C SER A 245 2.08 4.82 12.48
N LEU A 246 1.41 3.84 11.89
CA LEU A 246 1.73 2.41 11.93
C LEU A 246 0.84 1.75 10.89
N ASN A 247 1.42 0.95 10.01
CA ASN A 247 0.64 0.24 9.02
C ASN A 247 -0.35 -0.73 9.68
N GLU A 248 -1.61 -0.68 9.27
CA GLU A 248 -2.70 -1.60 9.58
C GLU A 248 -2.75 -2.09 11.04
N PRO A 249 -2.90 -1.18 12.04
CA PRO A 249 -2.81 -1.56 13.45
C PRO A 249 -3.92 -2.55 13.82
N ASN A 250 -3.55 -3.65 14.48
CA ASN A 250 -4.46 -4.69 14.94
C ASN A 250 -4.61 -4.67 16.48
N ARG A 251 -5.78 -5.03 17.00
CA ARG A 251 -6.08 -5.02 18.45
C ARG A 251 -5.68 -6.30 19.19
N GLY A 252 -5.22 -7.32 18.49
CA GLY A 252 -5.03 -8.65 19.05
C GLY A 252 -6.34 -9.17 19.65
N MET A 253 -6.31 -9.59 20.92
CA MET A 253 -7.49 -10.07 21.66
C MET A 253 -8.26 -8.98 22.39
N ILE A 254 -7.79 -7.72 22.39
CA ILE A 254 -8.42 -6.62 23.13
C ILE A 254 -9.86 -6.44 22.65
N GLY A 255 -10.85 -6.69 23.50
CA GLY A 255 -12.28 -6.65 23.17
C GLY A 255 -12.89 -7.97 22.70
N TYR A 256 -12.18 -9.10 22.78
CA TYR A 256 -12.78 -10.42 22.54
C TYR A 256 -13.85 -10.69 23.60
N GLN A 257 -15.10 -10.90 23.15
CA GLN A 257 -16.24 -11.17 24.02
C GLN A 257 -16.31 -12.63 24.51
N GLY A 258 -15.39 -13.48 24.04
CA GLY A 258 -15.26 -14.87 24.43
C GLY A 258 -14.06 -15.51 23.73
N LEU A 259 -13.37 -16.43 24.39
CA LEU A 259 -12.21 -17.13 23.85
C LEU A 259 -12.56 -18.45 23.16
N THR A 260 -13.71 -19.05 23.49
CA THR A 260 -14.17 -20.35 22.96
C THR A 260 -14.90 -20.26 21.61
N THR A 261 -15.05 -19.07 21.05
CA THR A 261 -15.78 -18.83 19.79
C THR A 261 -14.98 -17.90 18.89
N ILE A 262 -15.04 -18.13 17.58
CA ILE A 262 -14.50 -17.18 16.60
C ILE A 262 -15.40 -15.94 16.60
N PRO A 263 -14.86 -14.72 16.80
CA PRO A 263 -15.66 -13.49 16.78
C PRO A 263 -16.43 -13.31 15.47
N GLU A 264 -17.61 -12.68 15.53
CA GLU A 264 -18.46 -12.50 14.35
C GLU A 264 -17.85 -11.53 13.34
N GLU A 265 -17.10 -10.54 13.84
CA GLU A 265 -16.31 -9.57 13.09
C GLU A 265 -15.16 -10.22 12.29
N GLN A 266 -14.68 -11.41 12.68
CA GLN A 266 -13.62 -12.12 11.99
C GLN A 266 -14.17 -12.77 10.72
N LYS A 267 -14.22 -11.98 9.64
CA LYS A 267 -14.74 -12.41 8.33
C LYS A 267 -13.74 -13.19 7.49
N LEU A 268 -12.43 -12.92 7.64
CA LEU A 268 -11.40 -13.68 6.93
C LEU A 268 -11.13 -15.02 7.63
N ARG A 269 -11.43 -16.12 6.95
CA ARG A 269 -11.20 -17.50 7.41
C ARG A 269 -10.74 -18.36 6.23
N LYS A 270 -9.60 -19.02 6.39
CA LYS A 270 -9.00 -19.88 5.36
C LYS A 270 -8.02 -20.86 6.01
N GLY A 271 -7.95 -22.09 5.50
CA GLY A 271 -7.17 -23.15 6.16
C GLY A 271 -7.70 -23.41 7.57
N THR A 272 -6.83 -23.82 8.49
CA THR A 272 -7.16 -23.87 9.91
C THR A 272 -7.50 -22.47 10.44
N SER A 273 -8.57 -22.33 11.22
CA SER A 273 -8.94 -21.06 11.84
C SER A 273 -9.36 -21.32 13.29
N PRO A 274 -8.39 -21.34 14.24
CA PRO A 274 -8.67 -21.66 15.63
C PRO A 274 -9.47 -20.56 16.33
N THR A 275 -10.21 -20.92 17.37
CA THR A 275 -10.63 -19.94 18.39
C THR A 275 -9.41 -19.47 19.18
N ALA A 276 -9.49 -18.33 19.88
CA ALA A 276 -8.39 -17.89 20.75
C ALA A 276 -8.04 -18.95 21.81
N TRP A 277 -9.04 -19.66 22.33
CA TRP A 277 -8.81 -20.76 23.26
C TRP A 277 -8.05 -21.93 22.62
N GLN A 278 -8.43 -22.34 21.41
CA GLN A 278 -7.69 -23.37 20.67
C GLN A 278 -6.26 -22.94 20.35
N ALA A 279 -6.05 -21.67 19.96
CA ALA A 279 -4.72 -21.13 19.70
C ALA A 279 -3.83 -21.11 20.96
N ILE A 280 -4.42 -20.81 22.13
CA ILE A 280 -3.73 -20.90 23.43
C ILE A 280 -3.31 -22.34 23.73
N LEU A 281 -4.21 -23.30 23.49
CA LEU A 281 -3.94 -24.72 23.72
C LEU A 281 -2.85 -25.26 22.80
N THR A 282 -2.97 -25.08 21.48
CA THR A 282 -1.96 -25.57 20.52
C THR A 282 -0.62 -24.88 20.69
N GLY A 283 -0.61 -23.57 20.92
CA GLY A 283 0.65 -22.87 21.24
C GLY A 283 1.25 -23.22 22.60
N SER A 284 0.51 -23.92 23.46
CA SER A 284 1.05 -24.50 24.69
C SER A 284 1.34 -25.99 24.54
N GLY A 285 1.26 -26.57 23.35
CA GLY A 285 1.61 -27.96 23.09
C GLY A 285 0.47 -28.99 23.23
N ARG A 286 -0.78 -28.54 23.31
CA ARG A 286 -1.96 -29.41 23.42
C ARG A 286 -2.58 -29.67 22.05
N ALA A 287 -3.00 -30.90 21.79
CA ALA A 287 -3.70 -31.24 20.57
C ALA A 287 -5.13 -30.66 20.54
N CYS A 288 -5.55 -30.10 19.42
CA CYS A 288 -6.90 -29.56 19.21
C CYS A 288 -7.45 -29.93 17.84
N GLU A 289 -8.72 -30.33 17.78
CA GLU A 289 -9.45 -30.41 16.51
C GLU A 289 -9.88 -29.00 16.08
N ILE A 290 -9.27 -28.50 15.01
CA ILE A 290 -9.51 -27.15 14.48
C ILE A 290 -10.31 -27.24 13.18
N ILE A 291 -11.31 -26.39 13.06
CA ILE A 291 -12.13 -26.29 11.85
C ILE A 291 -11.29 -25.71 10.71
N THR A 292 -11.38 -26.34 9.54
CA THR A 292 -10.79 -25.83 8.30
C THR A 292 -11.83 -25.11 7.45
N TRP A 293 -11.38 -24.07 6.76
CA TRP A 293 -12.19 -23.20 5.93
C TRP A 293 -11.59 -23.07 4.53
N ASP A 294 -12.45 -23.06 3.52
CA ASP A 294 -12.11 -22.68 2.15
C ASP A 294 -12.93 -21.47 1.72
N PHE A 295 -12.54 -20.87 0.59
CA PHE A 295 -13.19 -19.68 0.06
C PHE A 295 -13.95 -20.02 -1.22
N GLY A 296 -15.26 -19.82 -1.19
CA GLY A 296 -16.12 -19.95 -2.37
C GLY A 296 -16.47 -18.58 -2.95
N GLY A 297 -17.31 -18.57 -3.98
CA GLY A 297 -17.80 -17.33 -4.57
C GLY A 297 -18.43 -16.40 -3.53
N MET A 298 -19.28 -16.93 -2.64
CA MET A 298 -20.05 -16.16 -1.64
C MET A 298 -19.31 -15.91 -0.31
N GLY A 299 -17.99 -16.15 -0.25
CA GLY A 299 -17.19 -15.99 0.97
C GLY A 299 -16.70 -17.32 1.56
N PRO A 300 -16.21 -17.30 2.82
CA PRO A 300 -15.63 -18.47 3.45
C PRO A 300 -16.72 -19.49 3.83
N TYR A 301 -16.42 -20.77 3.65
CA TYR A 301 -17.26 -21.88 4.09
C TYR A 301 -16.43 -22.94 4.81
N LYS A 302 -17.05 -23.65 5.75
CA LYS A 302 -16.40 -24.75 6.47
C LYS A 302 -16.10 -25.89 5.49
N SER A 303 -14.83 -26.24 5.33
CA SER A 303 -14.39 -27.33 4.45
C SER A 303 -14.13 -28.63 5.21
N GLY A 304 -13.87 -28.57 6.52
CA GLY A 304 -13.67 -29.76 7.33
C GLY A 304 -13.17 -29.46 8.76
N SER A 305 -12.40 -30.39 9.29
CA SER A 305 -11.60 -30.22 10.51
C SER A 305 -10.30 -31.03 10.40
N VAL A 306 -9.28 -30.61 11.12
CA VAL A 306 -8.00 -31.31 11.24
C VAL A 306 -7.55 -31.30 12.69
N LEU A 307 -6.91 -32.40 13.12
CA LEU A 307 -6.23 -32.45 14.42
C LEU A 307 -4.87 -31.75 14.27
N VAL A 308 -4.71 -30.62 14.94
CA VAL A 308 -3.40 -29.98 15.10
C VAL A 308 -2.82 -30.52 16.40
N ASP A 309 -1.71 -31.26 16.32
CA ASP A 309 -1.05 -31.89 17.46
C ASP A 309 0.43 -31.47 17.51
N PRO A 310 0.77 -30.52 18.40
CA PRO A 310 2.16 -30.11 18.59
C PRO A 310 3.01 -31.13 19.38
N ALA A 311 2.42 -32.23 19.86
CA ALA A 311 3.12 -33.29 20.61
C ALA A 311 3.92 -32.78 21.82
N GLY A 312 3.38 -31.79 22.54
CA GLY A 312 4.03 -31.17 23.69
C GLY A 312 5.04 -30.05 23.36
N VAL A 313 5.31 -29.78 22.08
CA VAL A 313 6.11 -28.62 21.67
C VAL A 313 5.34 -27.34 21.97
N SER A 314 6.01 -26.37 22.60
CA SER A 314 5.42 -25.09 23.01
C SER A 314 5.88 -23.96 22.11
N ALA A 315 4.98 -23.02 21.81
CA ALA A 315 5.29 -21.76 21.13
C ALA A 315 5.99 -20.75 22.05
N TRP A 316 6.09 -21.08 23.34
CA TRP A 316 6.79 -20.28 24.34
C TRP A 316 8.24 -20.73 24.47
N LEU A 317 9.14 -19.78 24.73
CA LEU A 317 10.53 -20.04 25.07
C LEU A 317 10.64 -20.98 26.27
N PRO A 318 11.63 -21.87 26.31
CA PRO A 318 11.84 -22.75 27.45
C PRO A 318 12.24 -21.95 28.70
N ALA A 319 11.99 -22.53 29.88
CA ALA A 319 12.21 -21.86 31.16
C ALA A 319 13.69 -21.49 31.42
N ASP A 320 14.63 -22.18 30.77
CA ASP A 320 16.07 -21.99 30.85
C ASP A 320 16.65 -21.19 29.67
N HIS A 321 15.79 -20.52 28.87
CA HIS A 321 16.24 -19.66 27.79
C HIS A 321 17.21 -18.57 28.30
N ASP A 322 18.30 -18.39 27.58
CA ASP A 322 19.35 -17.45 27.95
C ASP A 322 19.05 -16.02 27.45
N ASP A 323 18.48 -15.21 28.34
CA ASP A 323 18.25 -13.78 28.10
C ASP A 323 19.56 -12.96 28.03
N SER A 324 20.74 -13.54 28.32
CA SER A 324 22.02 -12.82 28.31
C SER A 324 22.40 -12.28 26.92
N LYS A 325 21.87 -12.90 25.85
CA LYS A 325 22.06 -12.46 24.47
C LYS A 325 21.67 -11.00 24.24
N TYR A 326 20.51 -10.58 24.77
CA TYR A 326 20.03 -9.19 24.69
C TYR A 326 20.16 -8.44 26.02
N GLY A 327 20.72 -9.09 27.05
CA GLY A 327 20.99 -8.49 28.35
C GLY A 327 19.76 -8.25 29.23
N TRP A 328 18.64 -8.95 28.95
CA TRP A 328 17.38 -8.72 29.63
C TRP A 328 17.37 -9.23 31.07
N LYS A 329 16.62 -8.54 31.92
CA LYS A 329 16.27 -8.96 33.26
C LYS A 329 14.76 -9.03 33.40
N ARG A 330 14.22 -10.25 33.41
CA ARG A 330 12.80 -10.48 33.65
C ARG A 330 12.47 -10.36 35.13
N ASP A 331 11.30 -9.78 35.41
CA ASP A 331 10.75 -9.82 36.75
C ASP A 331 10.48 -11.27 37.18
N PRO A 332 10.76 -11.66 38.45
CA PRO A 332 10.51 -13.02 38.92
C PRO A 332 9.05 -13.50 38.78
N ALA A 333 8.09 -12.58 38.65
CA ALA A 333 6.69 -12.90 38.39
C ALA A 333 6.41 -13.28 36.92
N TRP A 334 7.30 -12.97 35.98
CA TRP A 334 7.22 -13.39 34.59
C TRP A 334 8.06 -14.63 34.35
N LYS A 335 7.41 -15.79 34.33
CA LYS A 335 8.06 -17.08 34.13
C LYS A 335 8.13 -17.42 32.65
N LEU A 336 9.32 -17.72 32.14
CA LEU A 336 9.46 -18.38 30.84
C LEU A 336 9.06 -19.86 30.94
N GLY A 337 8.79 -20.49 29.80
CA GLY A 337 8.26 -21.86 29.71
C GLY A 337 6.73 -21.95 29.79
N ASP A 338 6.08 -20.96 30.38
CA ASP A 338 4.63 -20.95 30.61
C ASP A 338 3.90 -19.93 29.73
N CYS A 339 2.67 -20.29 29.32
CA CYS A 339 1.79 -19.36 28.62
C CYS A 339 1.54 -18.09 29.45
N ILE A 340 1.76 -16.91 28.85
CA ILE A 340 1.55 -15.63 29.53
C ILE A 340 0.13 -15.50 30.11
N TRP A 341 -0.89 -16.05 29.43
CA TRP A 341 -2.27 -15.97 29.89
C TRP A 341 -2.58 -16.91 31.05
N ALA A 342 -1.89 -18.05 31.17
CA ALA A 342 -1.99 -18.91 32.36
C ALA A 342 -1.49 -18.16 33.60
N GLN A 343 -0.36 -17.45 33.46
CA GLN A 343 0.23 -16.65 34.54
C GLN A 343 -0.69 -15.51 35.02
N HIS A 344 -1.67 -15.11 34.18
CA HIS A 344 -2.67 -14.09 34.48
C HIS A 344 -4.06 -14.66 34.83
N GLY A 345 -4.16 -15.98 35.05
CA GLY A 345 -5.40 -16.62 35.51
C GLY A 345 -6.48 -16.74 34.44
N VAL A 346 -6.11 -16.69 33.15
CA VAL A 346 -7.04 -16.93 32.05
C VAL A 346 -7.40 -18.40 31.95
N TRP A 347 -6.45 -19.30 32.21
CA TRP A 347 -6.63 -20.74 32.16
C TRP A 347 -5.64 -21.47 33.10
N ASP A 348 -5.94 -22.73 33.41
CA ASP A 348 -5.11 -23.63 34.22
C ASP A 348 -4.44 -24.69 33.33
N PRO A 349 -3.10 -24.70 33.23
CA PRO A 349 -2.35 -25.66 32.42
C PRO A 349 -2.28 -27.08 32.99
N GLU A 350 -2.57 -27.30 34.27
CA GLU A 350 -2.57 -28.65 34.87
C GLU A 350 -3.82 -29.42 34.50
N SER A 351 -4.96 -28.73 34.39
CA SER A 351 -6.27 -29.31 34.10
C SER A 351 -6.80 -28.99 32.69
N ASP A 352 -6.04 -28.24 31.89
CA ASP A 352 -6.46 -27.66 30.59
C ASP A 352 -7.83 -26.96 30.67
N THR A 353 -8.09 -26.25 31.78
CA THR A 353 -9.38 -25.61 32.04
C THR A 353 -9.32 -24.11 31.79
N LEU A 354 -10.23 -23.59 30.96
CA LEU A 354 -10.43 -22.16 30.78
C LEU A 354 -11.10 -21.55 32.04
N LEU A 355 -10.38 -20.68 32.74
CA LEU A 355 -10.83 -20.08 33.99
C LEU A 355 -11.59 -18.76 33.77
N ASN A 356 -11.19 -17.98 32.77
CA ASN A 356 -11.81 -16.68 32.47
C ASN A 356 -11.99 -16.47 30.96
N ASN A 357 -13.14 -16.90 30.46
CA ASN A 357 -13.52 -16.74 29.04
C ASN A 357 -13.70 -15.28 28.61
N LEU A 358 -13.89 -14.35 29.55
CA LEU A 358 -14.24 -12.94 29.28
C LEU A 358 -13.07 -12.00 29.59
N TYR A 359 -11.86 -12.51 29.78
CA TYR A 359 -10.71 -11.76 30.29
C TYR A 359 -10.43 -10.47 29.49
N PHE A 360 -10.55 -10.51 28.16
CA PHE A 360 -10.28 -9.36 27.28
C PHE A 360 -11.52 -8.54 26.90
N SER A 361 -12.70 -8.86 27.43
CA SER A 361 -13.98 -8.25 27.00
C SER A 361 -14.22 -6.86 27.56
N LYS A 362 -13.53 -6.51 28.65
CA LYS A 362 -13.72 -5.27 29.40
C LYS A 362 -12.40 -4.60 29.75
N ASP A 363 -12.42 -3.27 29.80
CA ASP A 363 -11.28 -2.47 30.24
C ASP A 363 -11.08 -2.66 31.76
N PRO A 364 -9.94 -3.22 32.22
CA PRO A 364 -9.70 -3.45 33.64
C PRO A 364 -9.68 -2.16 34.47
N ARG A 365 -9.43 -0.99 33.85
CA ARG A 365 -9.34 0.31 34.54
C ARG A 365 -10.70 0.84 34.97
N ASN A 366 -11.77 0.50 34.24
CA ASN A 366 -13.09 1.11 34.45
C ASN A 366 -14.30 0.17 34.23
N GLY A 367 -14.07 -1.08 33.81
CA GLY A 367 -15.11 -2.10 33.62
C GLY A 367 -15.99 -1.95 32.38
N LYS A 368 -15.72 -0.98 31.48
CA LYS A 368 -16.48 -0.81 30.24
C LYS A 368 -16.22 -1.95 29.28
N VAL A 369 -17.26 -2.37 28.56
CA VAL A 369 -17.14 -3.34 27.46
C VAL A 369 -16.32 -2.70 26.35
N ILE A 370 -15.36 -3.47 25.82
CA ILE A 370 -14.49 -3.03 24.74
C ILE A 370 -15.07 -3.53 23.42
N ASP A 371 -15.41 -2.60 22.54
CA ASP A 371 -15.63 -2.84 21.11
C ASP A 371 -14.51 -2.18 20.30
N TYR A 372 -14.59 -2.25 18.97
CA TYR A 372 -13.62 -1.62 18.08
C TYR A 372 -13.50 -0.11 18.29
N GLU A 373 -14.65 0.57 18.43
CA GLU A 373 -14.66 2.02 18.62
C GLU A 373 -14.00 2.39 19.96
N TYR A 374 -14.21 1.60 21.01
CA TYR A 374 -13.54 1.75 22.29
C TYR A 374 -12.03 1.57 22.17
N PHE A 375 -11.56 0.50 21.52
CA PHE A 375 -10.12 0.29 21.28
C PHE A 375 -9.50 1.48 20.54
N THR A 376 -10.12 1.89 19.42
CA THR A 376 -9.63 2.98 18.58
C THR A 376 -9.54 4.29 19.37
N ASN A 377 -10.54 4.63 20.19
CA ASN A 377 -10.56 5.90 20.92
C ASN A 377 -9.75 5.90 22.23
N ASN A 378 -9.25 4.75 22.68
CA ASN A 378 -8.45 4.64 23.90
C ASN A 378 -7.01 4.20 23.57
N TRP A 379 -6.74 2.90 23.46
CA TRP A 379 -5.37 2.39 23.31
C TRP A 379 -4.69 2.79 22.00
N PHE A 380 -5.41 2.81 20.87
CA PHE A 380 -4.84 3.31 19.61
C PHE A 380 -4.51 4.81 19.70
N MET A 381 -5.43 5.64 20.23
CA MET A 381 -5.15 7.06 20.39
C MET A 381 -4.03 7.35 21.40
N ASP A 382 -3.85 6.53 22.43
CA ASP A 382 -2.71 6.64 23.35
C ASP A 382 -1.39 6.40 22.61
N PHE A 383 -1.32 5.34 21.80
CA PHE A 383 -0.17 5.06 20.92
C PHE A 383 0.05 6.19 19.90
N TYR A 384 -1.01 6.63 19.21
CA TYR A 384 -0.91 7.65 18.17
C TYR A 384 -0.37 8.97 18.71
N ARG A 385 -0.81 9.39 19.90
CA ARG A 385 -0.27 10.59 20.57
C ARG A 385 1.22 10.45 20.85
N TYR A 386 1.65 9.30 21.37
CA TYR A 386 3.06 9.06 21.64
C TYR A 386 3.90 9.09 20.35
N TYR A 387 3.41 8.46 19.28
CA TYR A 387 4.07 8.49 17.98
C TYR A 387 4.18 9.90 17.40
N ARG A 388 3.05 10.62 17.34
CA ARG A 388 2.98 12.01 16.86
C ARG A 388 3.95 12.91 17.62
N ASP A 389 3.92 12.86 18.94
CA ASP A 389 4.74 13.73 19.78
C ASP A 389 6.23 13.37 19.65
N THR A 390 6.55 12.09 19.43
CA THR A 390 7.90 11.62 19.13
C THR A 390 8.43 12.17 17.81
N VAL A 391 7.69 12.00 16.72
CA VAL A 391 8.06 12.53 15.39
C VAL A 391 8.19 14.04 15.43
N ARG A 392 7.21 14.76 15.98
CA ARG A 392 7.21 16.23 16.04
C ARG A 392 8.22 16.82 17.01
N SER A 393 8.80 16.01 17.92
CA SER A 393 9.96 16.44 18.69
C SER A 393 11.20 16.66 17.83
N ILE A 394 11.22 16.11 16.60
CA ILE A 394 12.31 16.21 15.63
C ILE A 394 11.90 16.99 14.38
N HIS A 395 10.73 16.69 13.80
CA HIS A 395 10.17 17.33 12.59
C HIS A 395 8.87 18.06 12.97
N PRO A 396 8.92 19.30 13.50
CA PRO A 396 7.75 19.96 14.10
C PRO A 396 6.60 20.20 13.13
N ASP A 397 6.92 20.47 11.85
CA ASP A 397 5.94 20.75 10.79
C ASP A 397 5.43 19.49 10.08
N ALA A 398 5.83 18.29 10.53
CA ALA A 398 5.42 17.03 9.93
C ALA A 398 3.90 16.92 9.78
N ILE A 399 3.45 16.66 8.56
CA ILE A 399 2.09 16.21 8.29
C ILE A 399 1.95 14.80 8.87
N MET A 400 0.97 14.60 9.76
CA MET A 400 0.76 13.31 10.39
C MET A 400 -0.31 12.54 9.63
N PHE A 401 0.10 11.50 8.90
CA PHE A 401 -0.80 10.58 8.22
C PHE A 401 -1.31 9.57 9.26
N CYS A 402 -2.60 9.65 9.58
CA CYS A 402 -3.24 8.85 10.62
C CYS A 402 -3.98 7.67 10.00
N GLN A 403 -3.40 6.48 10.14
CA GLN A 403 -3.98 5.23 9.71
C GLN A 403 -4.63 4.51 10.91
N PRO A 404 -5.97 4.58 11.06
CA PRO A 404 -6.66 3.74 12.03
C PRO A 404 -6.71 2.27 11.56
N PRO A 405 -7.16 1.35 12.43
CA PRO A 405 -7.38 -0.05 12.03
C PRO A 405 -8.22 -0.18 10.76
N VAL A 406 -7.82 -1.09 9.87
CA VAL A 406 -8.37 -1.23 8.52
C VAL A 406 -9.87 -1.55 8.54
N MET A 407 -10.65 -0.84 7.73
CA MET A 407 -12.11 -0.98 7.61
C MET A 407 -12.91 -0.73 8.89
N GLU A 408 -12.25 -0.38 9.99
CA GLU A 408 -12.88 0.03 11.25
C GLU A 408 -13.23 1.51 11.23
N LYS A 409 -14.02 1.94 12.22
CA LYS A 409 -14.35 3.36 12.35
C LYS A 409 -13.09 4.14 12.77
N PRO A 410 -12.81 5.30 12.15
CA PRO A 410 -11.73 6.18 12.58
C PRO A 410 -11.98 6.75 13.99
N PRO A 411 -10.94 7.27 14.67
CA PRO A 411 -11.10 7.85 16.00
C PRO A 411 -11.99 9.10 15.98
N THR A 412 -12.79 9.28 17.05
CA THR A 412 -13.68 10.44 17.23
C THR A 412 -12.90 11.58 17.90
N ILE A 413 -12.09 12.28 17.12
CA ILE A 413 -11.20 13.35 17.61
C ILE A 413 -11.69 14.77 17.29
N LYS A 414 -12.72 14.93 16.44
CA LYS A 414 -13.26 16.24 16.06
C LYS A 414 -13.65 17.08 17.28
N GLY A 415 -13.11 18.29 17.37
CA GLY A 415 -13.34 19.22 18.48
C GLY A 415 -12.70 18.82 19.81
N THR A 416 -11.87 17.79 19.83
CA THR A 416 -11.08 17.38 21.00
C THR A 416 -9.67 17.98 20.95
N LYS A 417 -8.86 17.73 21.98
CA LYS A 417 -7.43 18.10 21.98
C LYS A 417 -6.60 17.39 20.90
N ASP A 418 -7.11 16.28 20.37
CA ASP A 418 -6.45 15.50 19.31
C ASP A 418 -6.91 15.94 17.91
N ASP A 419 -7.80 16.95 17.80
CA ASP A 419 -8.20 17.56 16.53
C ASP A 419 -7.05 18.40 15.95
N ASP A 420 -6.16 17.72 15.24
CA ASP A 420 -4.97 18.31 14.65
C ASP A 420 -5.23 18.81 13.22
N PRO A 421 -5.01 20.11 12.93
CA PRO A 421 -5.19 20.66 11.58
C PRO A 421 -4.09 20.20 10.61
N ASN A 422 -2.95 19.69 11.09
CA ASN A 422 -1.85 19.18 10.26
C ASN A 422 -1.83 17.64 10.23
N MET A 423 -3.02 17.04 10.08
CA MET A 423 -3.25 15.59 10.04
C MET A 423 -3.98 15.20 8.76
N VAL A 424 -3.64 14.03 8.21
CA VAL A 424 -4.33 13.39 7.08
C VAL A 424 -5.00 12.12 7.57
N PHE A 425 -6.23 11.87 7.11
CA PHE A 425 -6.88 10.57 7.31
C PHE A 425 -6.41 9.61 6.22
N THR A 426 -5.80 8.48 6.62
CA THR A 426 -5.25 7.49 5.68
C THR A 426 -5.89 6.11 5.79
N PRO A 427 -7.09 5.90 5.23
CA PRO A 427 -7.70 4.57 5.14
C PRO A 427 -7.08 3.74 4.02
N HIS A 428 -7.20 2.42 4.15
CA HIS A 428 -6.90 1.46 3.09
C HIS A 428 -8.17 0.98 2.42
N PHE A 429 -8.06 0.54 1.17
CA PHE A 429 -9.16 -0.14 0.47
C PHE A 429 -8.64 -1.23 -0.45
N TYR A 430 -9.19 -2.44 -0.29
CA TYR A 430 -9.04 -3.53 -1.24
C TYR A 430 -10.40 -4.16 -1.52
N ASP A 431 -10.63 -4.56 -2.78
CA ASP A 431 -11.74 -5.45 -3.09
C ASP A 431 -11.44 -6.85 -2.56
N GLY A 432 -12.00 -7.17 -1.39
CA GLY A 432 -11.74 -8.44 -0.71
C GLY A 432 -12.09 -9.67 -1.56
N ILE A 433 -13.08 -9.60 -2.45
CA ILE A 433 -13.43 -10.73 -3.33
C ILE A 433 -12.30 -10.94 -4.34
N THR A 434 -11.89 -9.91 -5.07
CA THR A 434 -10.81 -10.03 -6.05
C THR A 434 -9.47 -10.37 -5.40
N LEU A 435 -9.14 -9.79 -4.24
CA LEU A 435 -7.89 -10.08 -3.55
C LEU A 435 -7.81 -11.54 -3.07
N ILE A 436 -8.85 -12.05 -2.41
CA ILE A 436 -8.85 -13.42 -1.85
C ILE A 436 -8.94 -14.49 -2.94
N THR A 437 -9.76 -14.25 -3.97
CA THR A 437 -9.96 -15.23 -5.05
C THR A 437 -8.92 -15.14 -6.16
N LYS A 438 -8.17 -14.02 -6.22
CA LYS A 438 -7.29 -13.64 -7.35
C LYS A 438 -8.04 -13.70 -8.69
N LYS A 439 -9.28 -13.19 -8.72
CA LYS A 439 -10.12 -13.15 -9.92
C LYS A 439 -10.93 -11.86 -9.99
N TRP A 440 -11.03 -11.27 -11.17
CA TRP A 440 -11.92 -10.13 -11.42
C TRP A 440 -13.32 -10.62 -11.82
N ASN A 441 -14.29 -10.44 -10.93
CA ASN A 441 -15.67 -10.83 -11.20
C ASN A 441 -16.45 -9.68 -11.85
N ARG A 442 -16.73 -9.80 -13.15
CA ARG A 442 -17.48 -8.79 -13.93
C ARG A 442 -19.00 -8.84 -13.71
N VAL A 443 -19.51 -9.93 -13.15
CA VAL A 443 -20.95 -10.18 -13.04
C VAL A 443 -21.49 -9.63 -11.74
N TRP A 444 -20.76 -9.78 -10.64
CA TRP A 444 -21.23 -9.32 -9.34
C TRP A 444 -20.10 -9.03 -8.33
N ASN A 445 -20.39 -8.16 -7.38
CA ASN A 445 -19.54 -7.87 -6.20
C ASN A 445 -20.44 -7.49 -4.99
N VAL A 446 -19.86 -7.13 -3.84
CA VAL A 446 -20.54 -6.86 -2.57
C VAL A 446 -20.08 -5.53 -1.97
N ASP A 447 -21.02 -4.75 -1.45
CA ASP A 447 -20.72 -3.57 -0.62
C ASP A 447 -20.31 -4.02 0.79
N VAL A 448 -19.04 -4.44 0.93
CA VAL A 448 -18.47 -4.95 2.19
C VAL A 448 -18.50 -3.87 3.27
N PHE A 449 -18.10 -2.63 2.95
CA PHE A 449 -18.15 -1.52 3.90
C PHE A 449 -19.58 -1.27 4.40
N GLY A 450 -20.57 -1.28 3.51
CA GLY A 450 -21.98 -1.17 3.87
C GLY A 450 -22.47 -2.28 4.80
N ILE A 451 -22.03 -3.52 4.59
CA ILE A 451 -22.31 -4.63 5.52
C ILE A 451 -21.69 -4.35 6.90
N LEU A 452 -20.41 -3.96 6.94
CA LEU A 452 -19.70 -3.68 8.20
C LEU A 452 -20.32 -2.50 8.99
N ARG A 453 -20.99 -1.58 8.30
CA ARG A 453 -21.73 -0.45 8.91
C ARG A 453 -23.23 -0.72 9.11
N GLY A 454 -23.70 -1.95 8.89
CA GLY A 454 -25.11 -2.32 9.10
C GLY A 454 -26.09 -1.62 8.17
N LYS A 455 -25.64 -1.16 6.99
CA LYS A 455 -26.43 -0.42 5.98
C LYS A 455 -27.59 -1.24 5.41
N TYR A 456 -27.48 -2.57 5.44
CA TYR A 456 -28.40 -3.49 4.77
C TYR A 456 -29.20 -4.31 5.78
N LEU A 457 -30.51 -4.46 5.53
CA LEU A 457 -31.40 -5.31 6.34
C LEU A 457 -30.99 -6.80 6.31
N ALA A 458 -30.36 -7.25 5.22
CA ALA A 458 -29.81 -8.59 5.06
C ALA A 458 -28.67 -8.60 4.03
N PRO A 459 -27.68 -9.53 4.13
CA PRO A 459 -26.53 -9.59 3.23
C PRO A 459 -26.82 -9.59 1.72
N PRO A 460 -27.89 -10.24 1.20
CA PRO A 460 -28.19 -10.23 -0.24
C PRO A 460 -28.43 -8.83 -0.84
N PHE A 461 -28.88 -7.86 -0.04
CA PHE A 461 -29.10 -6.48 -0.51
C PHE A 461 -27.79 -5.70 -0.76
N ALA A 462 -26.66 -6.23 -0.27
CA ALA A 462 -25.34 -5.66 -0.53
C ALA A 462 -24.75 -6.08 -1.89
N ILE A 463 -25.35 -7.06 -2.57
CA ILE A 463 -24.88 -7.56 -3.88
C ILE A 463 -25.10 -6.51 -4.96
N LYS A 464 -24.10 -6.32 -5.82
CA LYS A 464 -24.10 -5.41 -6.97
C LYS A 464 -23.94 -6.25 -8.22
N LEU A 465 -24.82 -6.05 -9.20
CA LEU A 465 -24.84 -6.83 -10.43
C LEU A 465 -24.41 -5.98 -11.63
N GLY A 466 -23.43 -6.48 -12.37
CA GLY A 466 -22.82 -5.84 -13.53
C GLY A 466 -21.69 -4.87 -13.18
N GLU A 467 -20.69 -4.82 -14.06
CA GLU A 467 -19.46 -4.05 -13.87
C GLU A 467 -19.71 -2.57 -13.54
N THR A 468 -20.70 -1.92 -14.17
CA THR A 468 -21.08 -0.53 -13.83
C THR A 468 -21.53 -0.39 -12.37
N ALA A 469 -22.32 -1.34 -11.86
CA ALA A 469 -22.77 -1.32 -10.48
C ALA A 469 -21.62 -1.59 -9.50
N ILE A 470 -20.67 -2.47 -9.88
CA ILE A 470 -19.47 -2.76 -9.11
C ILE A 470 -18.58 -1.52 -8.99
N ARG A 471 -18.30 -0.84 -10.12
CA ARG A 471 -17.52 0.40 -10.15
C ARG A 471 -18.15 1.51 -9.30
N ASN A 472 -19.46 1.71 -9.45
CA ASN A 472 -20.19 2.67 -8.61
C ASN A 472 -20.15 2.28 -7.13
N CYS A 473 -20.22 0.98 -6.81
CA CYS A 473 -20.10 0.49 -5.45
C CYS A 473 -18.75 0.85 -4.82
N PHE A 474 -17.65 0.64 -5.53
CA PHE A 474 -16.31 1.01 -5.04
C PHE A 474 -16.26 2.52 -4.77
N ARG A 475 -16.66 3.36 -5.75
CA ARG A 475 -16.72 4.81 -5.58
C ARG A 475 -17.53 5.22 -4.34
N ASP A 476 -18.72 4.64 -4.17
CA ASP A 476 -19.62 4.98 -3.07
C ASP A 476 -19.07 4.51 -1.72
N GLN A 477 -18.36 3.37 -1.66
CA GLN A 477 -17.64 2.92 -0.46
C GLN A 477 -16.52 3.88 -0.09
N LEU A 478 -15.65 4.24 -1.02
CA LEU A 478 -14.55 5.20 -0.78
C LEU A 478 -15.10 6.57 -0.34
N LYS A 479 -16.18 7.03 -0.97
CA LYS A 479 -16.84 8.28 -0.58
C LYS A 479 -17.41 8.20 0.84
N ALA A 480 -18.01 7.07 1.21
CA ALA A 480 -18.54 6.86 2.56
C ALA A 480 -17.44 6.80 3.62
N ILE A 481 -16.31 6.14 3.32
CA ILE A 481 -15.12 6.11 4.19
C ILE A 481 -14.61 7.53 4.45
N ARG A 482 -14.41 8.33 3.38
CA ARG A 482 -13.99 9.73 3.49
C ARG A 482 -14.96 10.55 4.34
N GLN A 483 -16.27 10.38 4.12
CA GLN A 483 -17.29 11.09 4.87
C GLN A 483 -17.28 10.72 6.36
N GLU A 484 -17.11 9.43 6.69
CA GLU A 484 -16.96 8.97 8.08
C GLU A 484 -15.73 9.60 8.75
N GLY A 485 -14.60 9.71 8.02
CA GLY A 485 -13.41 10.44 8.47
C GLY A 485 -13.69 11.91 8.78
N MET A 486 -14.43 12.62 7.91
CA MET A 486 -14.80 14.02 8.14
C MET A 486 -15.74 14.22 9.35
N GLU A 487 -16.64 13.28 9.58
CA GLU A 487 -17.57 13.31 10.69
C GLU A 487 -16.88 13.06 12.03
N LYS A 488 -15.99 12.06 12.07
CA LYS A 488 -15.31 11.59 13.29
C LYS A 488 -14.05 12.37 13.61
N MET A 489 -13.21 12.64 12.61
CA MET A 489 -11.93 13.29 12.80
C MET A 489 -12.02 14.80 12.58
N GLY A 490 -12.87 15.27 11.65
CA GLY A 490 -13.00 16.69 11.30
C GLY A 490 -12.56 16.98 9.86
N MET A 491 -12.68 18.22 9.40
CA MET A 491 -12.35 18.61 8.02
C MET A 491 -10.85 18.54 7.76
N ARG A 492 -10.39 17.43 7.17
CA ARG A 492 -8.98 17.17 6.83
C ARG A 492 -8.85 16.38 5.52
N PRO A 493 -7.67 16.35 4.89
CA PRO A 493 -7.47 15.57 3.69
C PRO A 493 -7.67 14.07 3.94
N CYS A 494 -8.15 13.37 2.91
CA CYS A 494 -8.28 11.91 2.92
C CYS A 494 -7.43 11.34 1.78
N VAL A 495 -6.41 10.54 2.11
CA VAL A 495 -5.54 9.87 1.14
C VAL A 495 -5.69 8.37 1.33
N PHE A 496 -6.09 7.64 0.29
CA PHE A 496 -6.12 6.17 0.38
C PHE A 496 -4.69 5.63 0.30
N SER A 497 -4.03 5.45 1.44
CA SER A 497 -2.60 5.14 1.51
C SER A 497 -2.25 3.73 1.01
N GLU A 498 -3.25 2.86 0.86
CA GLU A 498 -3.14 1.64 0.07
C GLU A 498 -4.41 1.30 -0.67
N ILE A 499 -4.24 0.94 -1.94
CA ILE A 499 -5.25 0.39 -2.83
C ILE A 499 -4.57 -0.31 -4.01
N GLY A 500 -5.07 -1.47 -4.43
CA GLY A 500 -4.42 -2.25 -5.48
C GLY A 500 -5.19 -3.50 -5.89
N ILE A 501 -4.56 -4.28 -6.77
CA ILE A 501 -5.08 -5.54 -7.30
C ILE A 501 -3.97 -6.59 -7.41
N PRO A 502 -4.29 -7.89 -7.35
CA PRO A 502 -3.34 -8.93 -7.74
C PRO A 502 -3.13 -8.98 -9.25
N TYR A 503 -1.90 -9.23 -9.68
CA TYR A 503 -1.52 -9.40 -11.07
C TYR A 503 -1.51 -10.87 -11.50
N ASP A 504 -1.33 -11.81 -10.58
CA ASP A 504 -1.36 -13.25 -10.84
C ASP A 504 -2.79 -13.84 -10.93
N MET A 505 -3.75 -13.01 -11.40
CA MET A 505 -5.15 -13.41 -11.55
C MET A 505 -5.34 -14.57 -12.52
N ASP A 506 -6.45 -15.27 -12.34
CA ASP A 506 -6.91 -16.32 -13.27
C ASP A 506 -5.82 -17.38 -13.51
N ASP A 507 -5.10 -17.74 -12.45
CA ASP A 507 -4.00 -18.71 -12.45
C ASP A 507 -2.88 -18.32 -13.44
N LYS A 508 -2.45 -17.06 -13.32
CA LYS A 508 -1.37 -16.44 -14.11
C LYS A 508 -1.68 -16.43 -15.62
N TYR A 509 -2.96 -16.27 -15.99
CA TYR A 509 -3.39 -16.30 -17.40
C TYR A 509 -2.66 -15.25 -18.25
N ALA A 510 -2.51 -14.03 -17.74
CA ALA A 510 -1.83 -12.95 -18.44
C ALA A 510 -0.36 -13.27 -18.76
N TYR A 511 0.34 -13.98 -17.87
CA TYR A 511 1.77 -14.30 -18.05
C TYR A 511 2.00 -15.33 -19.16
N LYS A 512 0.96 -16.13 -19.45
CA LYS A 512 0.98 -17.15 -20.51
C LYS A 512 0.47 -16.63 -21.86
N THR A 513 -0.17 -15.47 -21.90
CA THR A 513 -0.93 -15.01 -23.07
C THR A 513 -0.71 -13.55 -23.45
N GLY A 514 -0.07 -12.76 -22.60
CA GLY A 514 0.03 -11.30 -22.73
C GLY A 514 -1.27 -10.55 -22.44
N ASN A 515 -2.38 -11.26 -22.18
CA ASN A 515 -3.70 -10.67 -22.03
C ASN A 515 -3.98 -10.25 -20.57
N TYR A 516 -3.74 -8.98 -20.29
CA TYR A 516 -3.99 -8.36 -18.98
C TYR A 516 -5.43 -7.83 -18.80
N SER A 517 -6.41 -8.28 -19.58
CA SER A 517 -7.76 -7.67 -19.57
C SER A 517 -8.51 -7.75 -18.22
N SER A 518 -8.26 -8.78 -17.40
CA SER A 518 -8.81 -8.86 -16.03
C SER A 518 -8.19 -7.79 -15.12
N GLN A 519 -6.87 -7.64 -15.18
CA GLN A 519 -6.09 -6.69 -14.40
C GLN A 519 -6.40 -5.25 -14.82
N ILE A 520 -6.48 -4.97 -16.13
CA ILE A 520 -6.89 -3.66 -16.67
C ILE A 520 -8.27 -3.28 -16.13
N ALA A 521 -9.25 -4.19 -16.19
CA ALA A 521 -10.61 -3.91 -15.75
C ALA A 521 -10.71 -3.69 -14.23
N ALA A 522 -10.02 -4.52 -13.44
CA ALA A 522 -9.98 -4.39 -11.98
C ALA A 522 -9.26 -3.11 -11.54
N MET A 523 -8.11 -2.79 -12.14
CA MET A 523 -7.36 -1.58 -11.83
C MET A 523 -8.13 -0.31 -12.24
N ASP A 524 -8.73 -0.29 -13.44
CA ASP A 524 -9.56 0.84 -13.88
C ASP A 524 -10.81 1.02 -13.00
N ALA A 525 -11.38 -0.06 -12.45
CA ALA A 525 -12.47 0.05 -11.48
C ALA A 525 -12.03 0.70 -10.16
N ASN A 526 -10.82 0.40 -9.67
CA ASN A 526 -10.24 1.06 -8.51
C ASN A 526 -9.96 2.55 -8.78
N HIS A 527 -9.32 2.89 -9.89
CA HIS A 527 -9.07 4.30 -10.24
C HIS A 527 -10.36 5.09 -10.47
N PHE A 528 -11.37 4.51 -11.12
CA PHE A 528 -12.69 5.14 -11.22
C PHE A 528 -13.29 5.48 -9.85
N ALA A 529 -13.09 4.60 -8.87
CA ALA A 529 -13.55 4.86 -7.51
C ALA A 529 -12.78 6.00 -6.85
N ILE A 530 -11.45 6.00 -6.95
CA ILE A 530 -10.56 7.05 -6.41
C ILE A 530 -10.93 8.42 -6.99
N GLU A 531 -10.97 8.51 -8.33
CA GLU A 531 -11.28 9.74 -9.07
C GLU A 531 -12.68 10.27 -8.72
N GLY A 532 -13.66 9.38 -8.55
CA GLY A 532 -15.04 9.73 -8.29
C GLY A 532 -15.43 9.92 -6.81
N CYS A 533 -14.57 9.57 -5.85
CA CYS A 533 -14.92 9.62 -4.43
C CYS A 533 -14.68 10.99 -3.77
N GLY A 534 -13.89 11.86 -4.41
CA GLY A 534 -13.49 13.16 -3.87
C GLY A 534 -12.36 13.11 -2.83
N GLY A 535 -11.62 11.99 -2.75
CA GLY A 535 -10.38 11.89 -1.98
C GLY A 535 -9.31 12.85 -2.50
N ASN A 536 -8.35 13.19 -1.65
CA ASN A 536 -7.26 14.13 -1.97
C ASN A 536 -6.02 13.45 -2.55
N GLY A 537 -6.07 12.13 -2.68
CA GLY A 537 -5.01 11.33 -3.26
C GLY A 537 -5.10 9.86 -2.87
N PHE A 538 -4.08 9.13 -3.29
CA PHE A 538 -3.92 7.72 -3.04
C PHE A 538 -2.45 7.32 -3.20
N THR A 539 -2.09 6.16 -2.65
CA THR A 539 -0.85 5.47 -2.99
C THR A 539 -1.16 4.03 -3.40
N LEU A 540 -0.87 3.66 -4.65
CA LEU A 540 -1.09 2.30 -5.11
C LEU A 540 -0.20 1.31 -4.36
N TRP A 541 -0.75 0.15 -4.04
CA TRP A 541 0.01 -1.01 -3.61
C TRP A 541 0.21 -1.93 -4.82
N VAL A 542 1.44 -2.12 -5.34
CA VAL A 542 2.75 -1.62 -4.86
C VAL A 542 3.76 -1.46 -6.00
N TYR A 543 4.93 -0.88 -5.73
CA TYR A 543 6.11 -0.98 -6.59
C TYR A 543 7.15 -1.93 -5.97
N VAL A 544 7.57 -2.95 -6.73
CA VAL A 544 8.65 -3.87 -6.33
C VAL A 544 9.67 -3.97 -7.47
N ALA A 545 10.90 -3.55 -7.20
CA ALA A 545 11.96 -3.44 -8.22
C ALA A 545 12.43 -4.81 -8.74
N ILE A 546 12.28 -5.84 -7.93
CA ILE A 546 12.77 -7.19 -8.22
C ILE A 546 11.66 -8.18 -8.62
N ASN A 547 10.42 -7.72 -8.78
CA ASN A 547 9.26 -8.57 -9.04
C ASN A 547 9.41 -9.42 -10.31
N THR A 548 8.92 -10.65 -10.25
CA THR A 548 8.91 -11.62 -11.36
C THR A 548 7.53 -12.28 -11.51
N HIS A 549 7.23 -12.88 -12.65
CA HIS A 549 6.01 -13.69 -12.87
C HIS A 549 6.02 -14.98 -12.05
N HIS A 550 7.20 -15.51 -11.72
CA HIS A 550 7.33 -16.74 -10.97
C HIS A 550 7.00 -16.53 -9.49
N TRP A 551 7.74 -15.65 -8.81
CA TRP A 551 7.60 -15.40 -7.37
C TRP A 551 6.78 -14.17 -6.99
N GLY A 552 6.32 -13.39 -7.98
CA GLY A 552 5.60 -12.14 -7.72
C GLY A 552 6.49 -11.16 -6.96
N ASP A 553 5.95 -10.62 -5.87
CA ASP A 553 6.61 -9.63 -5.01
C ASP A 553 7.72 -10.26 -4.14
N HIS A 554 8.00 -11.56 -4.30
CA HIS A 554 8.88 -12.39 -3.45
C HIS A 554 8.39 -12.54 -1.99
N TRP A 555 7.20 -12.03 -1.69
CA TRP A 555 6.60 -12.03 -0.36
C TRP A 555 5.24 -12.76 -0.36
N ASN A 556 5.13 -13.81 0.46
CA ASN A 556 3.94 -14.61 0.74
C ASN A 556 3.14 -15.12 -0.48
N GLY A 557 3.78 -15.31 -1.63
CA GLY A 557 3.13 -15.72 -2.88
C GLY A 557 2.18 -14.65 -3.44
N GLU A 558 2.39 -13.40 -3.04
CA GLU A 558 1.68 -12.25 -3.57
C GLU A 558 2.33 -11.74 -4.85
N ASP A 559 1.51 -11.10 -5.67
CA ASP A 559 1.95 -10.38 -6.83
C ASP A 559 1.02 -9.19 -7.03
N LEU A 560 1.32 -8.09 -6.35
CA LEU A 560 0.55 -6.84 -6.35
C LEU A 560 1.33 -5.71 -7.08
N SER A 561 2.60 -5.94 -7.44
CA SER A 561 3.43 -4.92 -8.07
C SER A 561 2.98 -4.55 -9.48
N ILE A 562 2.85 -3.24 -9.73
CA ILE A 562 2.61 -2.68 -11.08
C ILE A 562 3.83 -2.78 -12.01
N HIS A 563 4.96 -3.25 -11.49
CA HIS A 563 6.19 -3.49 -12.24
C HIS A 563 6.63 -4.95 -12.10
N SER A 564 7.14 -5.51 -13.19
CA SER A 564 7.83 -6.81 -13.23
C SER A 564 9.01 -6.71 -14.20
N LYS A 565 10.08 -7.47 -13.93
CA LYS A 565 11.22 -7.61 -14.84
C LYS A 565 10.87 -8.38 -16.12
N ASP A 566 9.85 -9.23 -16.05
CA ASP A 566 9.45 -10.14 -17.12
C ASP A 566 8.44 -9.50 -18.11
N ASP A 567 7.98 -8.27 -17.84
CA ASP A 567 7.05 -7.55 -18.70
C ASP A 567 7.77 -6.55 -19.61
N HIS A 568 7.16 -6.21 -20.74
CA HIS A 568 7.74 -5.26 -21.67
C HIS A 568 7.80 -3.85 -21.06
N PRO A 569 8.90 -3.10 -21.28
CA PRO A 569 8.91 -1.69 -20.98
C PRO A 569 7.89 -0.97 -21.85
N LEU A 570 7.28 0.10 -21.32
CA LEU A 570 6.34 0.89 -22.10
C LEU A 570 7.04 1.47 -23.34
N PRO A 571 6.50 1.29 -24.56
CA PRO A 571 7.03 1.93 -25.75
C PRO A 571 7.18 3.43 -25.57
N LYS A 572 8.41 3.90 -25.78
CA LYS A 572 8.67 5.32 -26.02
C LYS A 572 8.14 5.64 -27.42
N LEU A 573 7.21 6.58 -27.53
CA LEU A 573 6.69 6.98 -28.83
C LEU A 573 7.83 7.70 -29.59
N ASN A 574 8.42 7.03 -30.59
CA ASN A 574 9.50 7.61 -31.38
C ASN A 574 8.99 8.85 -32.13
N ARG A 575 9.59 10.01 -31.83
CA ARG A 575 9.29 11.33 -32.43
C ARG A 575 9.80 11.46 -33.86
N LEU A 576 9.48 10.48 -34.72
CA LEU A 576 9.64 10.65 -36.16
C LEU A 576 8.28 11.09 -36.73
N THR A 577 8.19 12.40 -37.02
CA THR A 577 7.16 13.06 -37.84
C THR A 577 5.74 13.17 -37.27
N ALA A 578 5.55 13.88 -36.15
CA ALA A 578 4.26 14.51 -35.86
C ALA A 578 4.23 15.91 -36.51
N GLN A 579 3.70 16.02 -37.73
CA GLN A 579 3.24 17.32 -38.23
C GLN A 579 2.12 17.80 -37.30
N SER A 580 2.29 18.98 -36.68
CA SER A 580 1.32 19.55 -35.76
C SER A 580 -0.01 19.82 -36.48
N ASN A 581 -1.07 19.10 -36.13
CA ASN A 581 -2.45 19.45 -36.50
C ASN A 581 -2.96 20.60 -35.61
N ALA A 582 -2.22 21.71 -35.56
CA ALA A 582 -2.67 22.90 -34.86
C ALA A 582 -3.94 23.42 -35.56
N ASN A 583 -5.07 23.46 -34.84
CA ASN A 583 -6.31 24.03 -35.36
C ASN A 583 -6.10 25.54 -35.52
N LEU A 584 -6.11 26.06 -36.75
CA LEU A 584 -5.78 27.46 -37.06
C LEU A 584 -6.96 28.42 -36.91
N ASN A 585 -8.16 27.90 -36.60
CA ASN A 585 -9.35 28.71 -36.42
C ASN A 585 -9.35 29.38 -35.04
N THR A 586 -9.10 30.69 -35.00
CA THR A 586 -9.04 31.51 -33.77
C THR A 586 -10.35 31.55 -32.99
N ASP A 587 -11.48 31.25 -33.63
CA ASP A 587 -12.82 31.27 -33.01
C ASP A 587 -13.21 29.91 -32.43
N SER A 588 -12.36 28.88 -32.57
CA SER A 588 -12.59 27.57 -31.99
C SER A 588 -12.23 27.55 -30.50
N PRO A 589 -13.07 26.95 -29.63
CA PRO A 589 -12.72 26.67 -28.23
C PRO A 589 -11.47 25.78 -28.05
N SER A 590 -11.05 25.08 -29.11
CA SER A 590 -9.86 24.22 -29.16
C SER A 590 -8.59 24.94 -29.66
N TYR A 591 -8.66 26.24 -29.95
CA TYR A 591 -7.52 27.02 -30.44
C TYR A 591 -6.52 27.36 -29.32
N SER A 592 -5.23 27.07 -29.53
CA SER A 592 -4.15 27.52 -28.65
C SER A 592 -3.14 28.39 -29.40
N ARG A 593 -2.92 29.62 -28.90
CA ARG A 593 -1.93 30.57 -29.44
C ARG A 593 -0.47 30.18 -29.17
N ALA A 594 -0.21 29.31 -28.19
CA ALA A 594 1.14 28.88 -27.79
C ALA A 594 1.64 27.65 -28.57
N ALA A 595 0.72 26.76 -28.97
CA ALA A 595 1.05 25.57 -29.77
C ALA A 595 1.62 25.90 -31.17
N SER A 596 1.47 27.14 -31.66
CA SER A 596 2.03 27.59 -32.94
C SER A 596 3.45 28.15 -32.83
N SER A 597 4.00 28.37 -31.63
CA SER A 597 5.27 29.09 -31.43
C SER A 597 6.43 28.26 -30.85
N GLU A 598 6.20 27.08 -30.26
CA GLU A 598 7.27 26.26 -29.67
C GLU A 598 7.70 25.10 -30.57
N VAL A 599 8.77 25.33 -31.33
CA VAL A 599 9.56 24.27 -31.98
C VAL A 599 10.68 23.88 -31.01
N SER A 600 10.63 22.68 -30.44
CA SER A 600 11.58 22.17 -29.44
C SER A 600 13.04 22.25 -29.91
N ARG A 601 13.91 22.91 -29.12
CA ARG A 601 15.37 22.91 -29.33
C ARG A 601 16.02 21.75 -28.56
N VAL A 602 16.79 20.92 -29.26
CA VAL A 602 17.59 19.82 -28.67
C VAL A 602 18.90 20.38 -28.10
N THR A 603 19.30 19.97 -26.89
CA THR A 603 20.59 20.36 -26.26
C THR A 603 21.50 19.14 -26.00
N PRO A 604 22.83 19.32 -25.85
CA PRO A 604 23.77 18.21 -25.58
C PRO A 604 23.53 17.46 -24.26
N ALA A 605 22.94 18.12 -23.25
CA ALA A 605 22.56 17.47 -21.98
C ALA A 605 21.43 16.45 -22.21
N THR A 606 20.47 16.78 -23.08
CA THR A 606 19.37 15.90 -23.49
C THR A 606 19.86 14.62 -24.18
N LEU A 607 20.98 14.69 -24.92
CA LEU A 607 21.60 13.52 -25.56
C LEU A 607 22.22 12.55 -24.57
N LYS A 608 22.94 13.04 -23.54
CA LYS A 608 23.61 12.18 -22.55
C LYS A 608 22.62 11.36 -21.71
N GLN A 609 21.49 11.95 -21.33
CA GLN A 609 20.47 11.30 -20.50
C GLN A 609 19.63 10.28 -21.31
N THR A 610 19.41 10.57 -22.60
CA THR A 610 18.81 9.62 -23.55
C THR A 610 19.75 8.42 -23.80
N MET A 611 21.06 8.66 -23.95
CA MET A 611 22.06 7.59 -24.14
C MET A 611 22.20 6.65 -22.93
N SER A 612 22.04 7.16 -21.70
CA SER A 612 22.02 6.31 -20.48
C SER A 612 20.77 5.42 -20.41
N SER A 613 19.66 5.82 -21.06
CA SER A 613 18.46 4.98 -21.22
C SER A 613 18.56 4.00 -22.39
N GLU A 614 19.42 4.26 -23.38
CA GLU A 614 19.61 3.47 -24.60
C GLU A 614 20.67 2.36 -24.48
N THR A 615 21.48 2.35 -23.41
CA THR A 615 22.49 1.28 -23.20
C THR A 615 21.92 0.06 -22.44
N MET A 616 20.59 -0.08 -22.40
CA MET A 616 19.92 -1.18 -21.72
C MET A 616 19.57 -2.31 -22.70
N ASN A 617 20.09 -3.52 -22.40
CA ASN A 617 19.68 -4.84 -22.93
C ASN A 617 20.27 -5.37 -24.25
N THR A 618 21.54 -5.13 -24.58
CA THR A 618 22.25 -6.04 -25.51
C THR A 618 23.23 -7.01 -24.86
N GLU A 619 23.64 -6.80 -23.60
CA GLU A 619 24.65 -7.66 -22.95
C GLU A 619 24.13 -8.59 -21.85
N ALA A 620 22.87 -8.44 -21.39
CA ALA A 620 22.29 -9.31 -20.36
C ALA A 620 21.68 -10.63 -20.89
N MET A 621 21.74 -10.90 -22.20
CA MET A 621 21.27 -12.17 -22.79
C MET A 621 22.36 -13.27 -22.81
N GLN A 622 23.19 -13.37 -21.77
CA GLN A 622 23.96 -14.60 -21.55
C GLN A 622 23.12 -15.58 -20.74
N LYS A 623 22.47 -16.48 -21.49
CA LYS A 623 21.69 -17.62 -21.00
C LYS A 623 22.41 -18.43 -19.92
N PRO A 624 21.77 -18.71 -18.78
CA PRO A 624 21.75 -20.05 -18.21
C PRO A 624 20.62 -20.86 -18.89
N SER A 625 20.91 -22.11 -19.22
CA SER A 625 19.93 -23.05 -19.76
C SER A 625 18.99 -23.53 -18.64
N ASP A 626 17.76 -23.01 -18.60
CA ASP A 626 16.66 -23.65 -17.87
C ASP A 626 15.34 -23.51 -18.65
N ASP A 627 14.58 -24.60 -18.78
CA ASP A 627 13.46 -24.79 -19.72
C ASP A 627 12.13 -24.16 -19.24
N SER A 628 12.17 -23.03 -18.53
CA SER A 628 10.96 -22.48 -17.87
C SER A 628 10.61 -21.01 -18.13
N GLU A 629 11.38 -20.27 -18.95
CA GLU A 629 11.03 -18.88 -19.25
C GLU A 629 9.95 -18.73 -20.35
N PRO A 630 8.95 -17.86 -20.16
CA PRO A 630 7.97 -17.55 -21.19
C PRO A 630 8.63 -16.87 -22.40
N ASP A 631 8.11 -17.20 -23.59
CA ASP A 631 8.57 -16.62 -24.86
C ASP A 631 8.46 -15.07 -24.81
N PRO A 632 9.55 -14.31 -25.11
CA PRO A 632 9.51 -12.85 -25.13
C PRO A 632 8.50 -12.27 -26.14
N GLU A 633 7.94 -13.06 -27.05
CA GLU A 633 6.80 -12.63 -27.90
C GLU A 633 5.45 -12.55 -27.17
N VAL A 634 5.34 -13.09 -25.94
CA VAL A 634 4.08 -13.21 -25.18
C VAL A 634 3.95 -12.16 -24.06
N ALA A 635 5.02 -11.45 -23.73
CA ALA A 635 5.00 -10.48 -22.63
C ALA A 635 4.06 -9.28 -22.92
N GLY A 636 3.33 -8.84 -21.89
CA GLY A 636 2.44 -7.67 -21.97
C GLY A 636 3.05 -6.45 -21.29
N TYR A 637 2.22 -5.43 -21.05
CA TYR A 637 2.63 -4.18 -20.38
C TYR A 637 2.11 -4.06 -18.94
N ARG A 638 1.89 -5.20 -18.25
CA ARG A 638 1.41 -5.23 -16.86
C ARG A 638 0.11 -4.43 -16.61
N ALA A 639 -0.80 -4.30 -17.57
CA ALA A 639 -1.99 -3.42 -17.45
C ALA A 639 -1.69 -1.92 -17.29
N ALA A 640 -0.59 -1.42 -17.87
CA ALA A 640 -0.22 0.00 -17.85
C ALA A 640 -1.30 0.95 -18.39
N GLU A 641 -2.18 0.48 -19.28
CA GLU A 641 -3.32 1.24 -19.75
C GLU A 641 -4.24 1.69 -18.62
N ALA A 642 -4.27 0.97 -17.50
CA ALA A 642 -5.12 1.28 -16.37
C ALA A 642 -4.43 2.13 -15.31
N TYR A 643 -3.11 1.97 -15.05
CA TYR A 643 -2.41 2.69 -13.98
C TYR A 643 -1.59 3.91 -14.46
N VAL A 644 -1.25 4.02 -15.75
CA VAL A 644 -0.58 5.20 -16.31
C VAL A 644 -1.64 6.22 -16.74
N ARG A 645 -2.09 7.06 -15.82
CA ARG A 645 -3.30 7.88 -15.99
C ARG A 645 -3.03 9.38 -16.02
N PRO A 646 -3.89 10.17 -16.71
CA PRO A 646 -3.88 11.62 -16.55
C PRO A 646 -4.35 12.01 -15.14
N ALA A 647 -3.75 13.05 -14.57
CA ALA A 647 -4.06 13.47 -13.20
C ALA A 647 -3.90 14.98 -13.00
N PRO A 648 -4.78 15.63 -12.21
CA PRO A 648 -4.64 17.05 -11.87
C PRO A 648 -3.61 17.25 -10.75
N MET A 649 -2.33 17.39 -11.11
CA MET A 649 -1.22 17.42 -10.16
C MET A 649 -1.21 18.69 -9.32
N PHE A 650 -1.38 19.84 -9.97
CA PHE A 650 -1.43 21.15 -9.33
C PHE A 650 -2.55 21.98 -9.96
N VAL A 651 -3.54 22.38 -9.18
CA VAL A 651 -4.72 23.10 -9.70
C VAL A 651 -4.79 24.51 -9.11
N ALA A 652 -4.76 25.53 -9.96
CA ALA A 652 -4.89 26.93 -9.56
C ALA A 652 -6.35 27.29 -9.19
N GLY A 653 -6.86 26.71 -8.11
CA GLY A 653 -8.23 26.85 -7.66
C GLY A 653 -8.61 25.72 -6.71
N ASN A 654 -9.91 25.41 -6.65
CA ASN A 654 -10.45 24.28 -5.90
C ASN A 654 -10.98 23.24 -6.88
N ILE A 655 -10.54 21.99 -6.77
CA ILE A 655 -11.10 20.88 -7.54
C ILE A 655 -12.55 20.65 -7.08
N VAL A 656 -13.47 20.62 -8.04
CA VAL A 656 -14.87 20.26 -7.80
C VAL A 656 -15.07 18.78 -8.07
N ASN A 657 -14.57 18.29 -9.20
CA ASN A 657 -14.48 16.87 -9.56
C ASN A 657 -13.53 16.68 -10.75
N TYR A 658 -13.03 15.47 -10.91
CA TYR A 658 -12.29 15.04 -12.09
C TYR A 658 -12.50 13.55 -12.33
N GLY A 659 -12.06 13.06 -13.49
CA GLY A 659 -12.01 11.63 -13.77
C GLY A 659 -11.53 11.30 -15.17
N PHE A 660 -11.08 10.07 -15.34
CA PHE A 660 -10.62 9.51 -16.60
C PHE A 660 -11.45 8.29 -16.99
N ASP A 661 -12.14 8.39 -18.13
CA ASP A 661 -12.78 7.24 -18.76
C ASP A 661 -11.81 6.58 -19.73
N LEU A 662 -11.24 5.44 -19.31
CA LEU A 662 -10.31 4.66 -20.10
C LEU A 662 -10.92 4.15 -21.41
N ARG A 663 -12.23 3.82 -21.44
CA ARG A 663 -12.89 3.26 -22.63
C ARG A 663 -12.99 4.29 -23.76
N SER A 664 -13.29 5.54 -23.41
CA SER A 664 -13.38 6.65 -24.36
C SER A 664 -12.08 7.48 -24.44
N CYS A 665 -11.06 7.14 -23.65
CA CYS A 665 -9.81 7.89 -23.51
C CYS A 665 -10.08 9.39 -23.25
N THR A 666 -11.01 9.69 -22.34
CA THR A 666 -11.45 11.07 -22.06
C THR A 666 -11.18 11.43 -20.60
N PHE A 667 -10.39 12.47 -20.38
CA PHE A 667 -10.17 13.10 -19.08
C PHE A 667 -11.03 14.34 -18.93
N THR A 668 -11.61 14.53 -17.74
CA THR A 668 -12.39 15.73 -17.39
C THR A 668 -11.95 16.28 -16.04
N LEU A 669 -11.90 17.60 -15.94
CA LEU A 669 -11.66 18.32 -14.67
C LEU A 669 -12.58 19.55 -14.63
N ASN A 670 -13.28 19.70 -13.51
CA ASN A 670 -14.04 20.90 -13.14
C ASN A 670 -13.44 21.51 -11.87
N LEU A 671 -13.27 22.83 -11.87
CA LEU A 671 -12.68 23.57 -10.76
C LEU A 671 -13.38 24.91 -10.54
N SER A 672 -13.25 25.45 -9.33
CA SER A 672 -13.65 26.80 -8.97
C SER A 672 -12.42 27.61 -8.57
N ALA A 673 -12.13 28.70 -9.28
CA ALA A 673 -11.00 29.58 -9.00
C ALA A 673 -11.46 30.90 -8.38
N LEU A 674 -10.85 31.31 -7.25
CA LEU A 674 -11.17 32.60 -6.61
C LEU A 674 -10.51 33.79 -7.30
N ALA A 675 -9.50 33.55 -8.13
CA ALA A 675 -8.77 34.55 -8.89
C ALA A 675 -8.27 33.93 -10.21
N PRO A 676 -7.94 34.75 -11.22
CA PRO A 676 -7.29 34.27 -12.44
C PRO A 676 -5.94 33.61 -12.14
N THR A 677 -5.58 32.63 -12.97
CA THR A 677 -4.32 31.90 -12.83
C THR A 677 -3.10 32.83 -12.99
N ALA A 678 -2.13 32.71 -12.09
CA ALA A 678 -0.87 33.44 -12.22
C ALA A 678 -0.03 32.88 -13.39
N GLU A 679 0.67 33.75 -14.12
CA GLU A 679 1.41 33.36 -15.33
C GLU A 679 2.47 32.27 -15.04
N LYS A 680 3.11 32.31 -13.86
CA LYS A 680 4.16 31.35 -13.45
C LYS A 680 3.65 30.14 -12.66
N ALA A 681 2.35 30.09 -12.34
CA ALA A 681 1.77 29.00 -11.56
C ALA A 681 0.45 28.53 -12.22
N PRO A 682 0.52 27.96 -13.44
CA PRO A 682 -0.65 27.41 -14.10
C PRO A 682 -1.24 26.22 -13.35
N THR A 683 -2.46 25.85 -13.74
CA THR A 683 -2.96 24.50 -13.50
C THR A 683 -2.13 23.52 -14.35
N GLU A 684 -1.59 22.49 -13.73
CA GLU A 684 -0.71 21.48 -14.34
C GLU A 684 -1.33 20.10 -14.19
N LEU A 685 -1.52 19.44 -15.33
CA LEU A 685 -2.07 18.09 -15.42
C LEU A 685 -0.99 17.15 -15.96
N HIS A 686 -0.77 16.03 -15.29
CA HIS A 686 -0.05 14.92 -15.91
C HIS A 686 -0.88 14.40 -17.07
N LEU A 687 -0.27 14.21 -18.24
CA LEU A 687 -0.96 13.81 -19.45
C LEU A 687 -0.13 12.73 -20.18
N PRO A 688 -0.33 11.44 -19.88
CA PRO A 688 0.54 10.40 -20.41
C PRO A 688 0.48 10.30 -21.93
N GLU A 689 1.65 10.34 -22.58
CA GLU A 689 1.78 10.26 -24.04
C GLU A 689 1.18 8.97 -24.62
N TRP A 690 1.16 7.89 -23.82
CA TRP A 690 0.49 6.64 -24.15
C TRP A 690 -0.97 6.83 -24.56
N HIS A 691 -1.71 7.63 -23.80
CA HIS A 691 -3.13 7.90 -24.01
C HIS A 691 -3.36 9.14 -24.87
N PHE A 692 -2.51 10.15 -24.70
CA PHE A 692 -2.68 11.48 -25.28
C PHE A 692 -1.45 11.90 -26.09
N PRO A 693 -1.17 11.28 -27.25
CA PRO A 693 -0.07 11.73 -28.09
C PRO A 693 -0.37 13.14 -28.62
N SER A 694 0.61 14.04 -28.55
CA SER A 694 0.46 15.47 -28.86
C SER A 694 -0.18 15.76 -30.23
N GLY A 695 0.08 14.93 -31.24
CA GLY A 695 -0.48 15.08 -32.59
C GLY A 695 -1.95 14.65 -32.76
N SER A 696 -2.53 13.99 -31.76
CA SER A 696 -3.89 13.41 -31.80
C SER A 696 -4.71 13.65 -30.53
N THR A 697 -4.31 14.64 -29.75
CA THR A 697 -5.00 15.03 -28.50
C THR A 697 -5.90 16.23 -28.77
N GLU A 698 -7.20 16.09 -28.47
CA GLU A 698 -8.16 17.19 -28.54
C GLU A 698 -8.36 17.77 -27.13
N VAL A 699 -8.16 19.06 -26.98
CA VAL A 699 -8.36 19.79 -25.72
C VAL A 699 -9.48 20.82 -25.90
N VAL A 700 -10.45 20.80 -24.99
CA VAL A 700 -11.56 21.75 -24.92
C VAL A 700 -11.58 22.36 -23.52
N VAL A 701 -11.45 23.68 -23.43
CA VAL A 701 -11.47 24.42 -22.16
C VAL A 701 -12.64 25.41 -22.14
N SER A 702 -13.15 25.72 -20.95
CA SER A 702 -14.14 26.80 -20.75
C SER A 702 -13.58 28.18 -21.11
N GLY A 703 -12.27 28.37 -20.98
CA GLY A 703 -11.61 29.62 -21.35
C GLY A 703 -10.11 29.61 -21.06
N GLY A 704 -9.46 30.72 -21.42
CA GLY A 704 -8.04 30.93 -21.18
C GLY A 704 -7.14 30.34 -22.27
N LYS A 705 -5.90 30.00 -21.90
CA LYS A 705 -4.89 29.41 -22.81
C LYS A 705 -4.35 28.10 -22.22
N TRP A 706 -3.96 27.17 -23.07
CA TRP A 706 -3.34 25.92 -22.65
C TRP A 706 -2.17 25.55 -23.56
N ALA A 707 -1.23 24.75 -23.04
CA ALA A 707 -0.11 24.19 -23.78
C ALA A 707 0.21 22.77 -23.27
N ILE A 708 0.53 21.86 -24.18
CA ILE A 708 1.11 20.56 -23.84
C ILE A 708 2.63 20.71 -23.94
N THR A 709 3.32 20.51 -22.83
CA THR A 709 4.78 20.68 -22.71
C THR A 709 5.42 19.39 -22.26
N MET A 710 6.72 19.25 -22.53
CA MET A 710 7.53 18.17 -21.97
C MET A 710 8.43 18.76 -20.89
N GLU A 711 8.27 18.32 -19.65
CA GLU A 711 9.08 18.76 -18.52
C GLU A 711 9.80 17.53 -17.97
N GLU A 712 11.13 17.54 -17.94
CA GLU A 712 11.92 16.43 -17.36
C GLU A 712 11.51 15.05 -17.91
N HIS A 713 11.15 15.00 -19.20
CA HIS A 713 10.66 13.81 -19.91
C HIS A 713 9.25 13.31 -19.53
N VAL A 714 8.48 14.11 -18.79
CA VAL A 714 7.07 13.91 -18.49
C VAL A 714 6.21 14.85 -19.34
N GLN A 715 5.17 14.31 -19.98
CA GLN A 715 4.23 15.13 -20.74
C GLN A 715 3.19 15.75 -19.79
N MET A 716 3.14 17.08 -19.78
CA MET A 716 2.28 17.88 -18.92
C MET A 716 1.37 18.76 -19.78
N LEU A 717 0.12 18.98 -19.33
CA LEU A 717 -0.72 20.05 -19.84
C LEU A 717 -0.75 21.19 -18.85
N LYS A 718 -0.38 22.39 -19.31
CA LYS A 718 -0.49 23.64 -18.56
C LYS A 718 -1.71 24.41 -19.02
N TRP A 719 -2.49 24.91 -18.07
CA TRP A 719 -3.71 25.67 -18.34
C TRP A 719 -3.78 26.93 -17.47
N TRP A 720 -3.97 28.06 -18.13
CA TRP A 720 -4.20 29.37 -17.51
C TRP A 720 -5.63 29.78 -17.78
N HIS A 721 -6.43 29.93 -16.73
CA HIS A 721 -7.86 30.24 -16.82
C HIS A 721 -8.22 31.49 -15.98
N ALA A 722 -9.44 31.99 -16.19
CA ALA A 722 -9.98 33.09 -15.40
C ALA A 722 -10.49 32.59 -14.03
N GLU A 723 -10.94 33.54 -13.21
CA GLU A 723 -11.70 33.23 -11.99
C GLU A 723 -13.08 32.62 -12.30
N GLY A 724 -13.74 32.07 -11.27
CA GLY A 724 -15.04 31.43 -11.35
C GLY A 724 -14.96 29.93 -11.66
N GLU A 725 -16.09 29.38 -12.10
CA GLU A 725 -16.21 27.98 -12.51
C GLU A 725 -15.52 27.75 -13.86
N GLN A 726 -14.61 26.79 -13.92
CA GLN A 726 -13.84 26.46 -15.11
C GLN A 726 -13.86 24.95 -15.35
N SER A 727 -13.79 24.56 -16.61
CA SER A 727 -13.77 23.15 -17.01
C SER A 727 -12.78 22.89 -18.15
N ILE A 728 -12.23 21.69 -18.15
CA ILE A 728 -11.39 21.17 -19.22
C ILE A 728 -11.79 19.72 -19.53
N THR A 729 -11.89 19.41 -20.82
CA THR A 729 -12.07 18.07 -21.36
C THR A 729 -10.94 17.78 -22.32
N ILE A 730 -10.27 16.63 -22.14
CA ILE A 730 -9.16 16.19 -22.98
C ILE A 730 -9.49 14.81 -23.54
N LYS A 731 -9.48 14.67 -24.86
CA LYS A 731 -9.71 13.40 -25.54
C LYS A 731 -8.43 12.92 -26.22
N GLY A 732 -8.07 11.68 -25.94
CA GLY A 732 -6.88 11.02 -26.48
C GLY A 732 -7.20 9.98 -27.56
N LYS A 733 -6.20 9.15 -27.87
CA LYS A 733 -6.33 8.05 -28.84
C LYS A 733 -7.05 6.87 -28.16
N VAL A 734 -8.21 6.50 -28.67
CA VAL A 734 -8.90 5.27 -28.25
C VAL A 734 -8.13 4.06 -28.79
N ARG A 735 -7.77 3.13 -27.92
CA ARG A 735 -7.10 1.86 -28.27
C ARG A 735 -7.98 0.70 -27.85
N LYS A 736 -7.97 -0.41 -28.60
CA LYS A 736 -8.58 -1.66 -28.15
C LYS A 736 -7.79 -2.20 -26.94
N SER A 737 -8.47 -2.45 -25.83
CA SER A 737 -7.85 -2.97 -24.60
C SER A 737 -7.22 -4.35 -24.84
N GLY A 738 -6.00 -4.58 -24.33
CA GLY A 738 -5.35 -5.91 -24.35
C GLY A 738 -4.62 -6.29 -25.64
N MET A 739 -4.34 -5.34 -26.55
CA MET A 739 -3.54 -5.56 -27.76
C MET A 739 -2.18 -4.84 -27.66
N PRO A 740 -1.05 -5.48 -28.04
CA PRO A 740 0.26 -4.86 -28.05
C PRO A 740 0.32 -3.60 -28.92
N VAL A 741 1.19 -2.65 -28.56
CA VAL A 741 1.42 -1.43 -29.35
C VAL A 741 2.05 -1.83 -30.69
N GLY A 742 1.28 -1.69 -31.78
CA GLY A 742 1.68 -2.04 -33.14
C GLY A 742 0.78 -3.10 -33.82
N ALA A 743 0.11 -3.97 -33.06
CA ALA A 743 -0.82 -4.96 -33.62
C ALA A 743 -2.08 -4.30 -34.21
N ALA A 744 -2.57 -3.26 -33.54
CA ALA A 744 -3.69 -2.46 -34.06
C ALA A 744 -3.35 -1.70 -35.35
N GLU A 745 -2.08 -1.31 -35.55
CA GLU A 745 -1.65 -0.60 -36.77
C GLU A 745 -1.49 -1.55 -37.97
N GLN A 746 -1.15 -2.83 -37.74
CA GLN A 746 -1.15 -3.85 -38.78
C GLN A 746 -2.56 -4.33 -39.15
N GLU A 747 -3.46 -4.52 -38.18
CA GLU A 747 -4.85 -4.91 -38.46
C GLU A 747 -5.65 -3.79 -39.13
N ASP A 748 -5.54 -2.53 -38.67
CA ASP A 748 -6.25 -1.41 -39.28
C ASP A 748 -5.71 -1.09 -40.70
N GLY A 749 -4.42 -1.35 -40.96
CA GLY A 749 -3.85 -1.27 -42.30
C GLY A 749 -4.42 -2.33 -43.26
N TYR A 750 -4.54 -3.58 -42.79
CA TYR A 750 -4.98 -4.70 -43.63
C TYR A 750 -6.51 -4.72 -43.83
N LEU A 751 -7.29 -4.48 -42.77
CA LEU A 751 -8.74 -4.37 -42.87
C LEU A 751 -9.16 -3.04 -43.53
N GLY A 752 -8.48 -1.93 -43.24
CA GLY A 752 -8.73 -0.65 -43.90
C GLY A 752 -8.54 -0.70 -45.41
N GLN A 753 -7.49 -1.38 -45.89
CA GLN A 753 -7.29 -1.66 -47.33
C GLN A 753 -8.34 -2.63 -47.90
N TYR A 754 -8.77 -3.62 -47.12
CA TYR A 754 -9.80 -4.58 -47.54
C TYR A 754 -11.18 -3.90 -47.71
N TRP A 755 -11.55 -3.01 -46.78
CA TRP A 755 -12.82 -2.25 -46.84
C TRP A 755 -12.80 -1.13 -47.90
N GLN A 756 -11.66 -0.47 -48.12
CA GLN A 756 -11.52 0.50 -49.21
C GLN A 756 -11.62 -0.15 -50.61
N ASN A 757 -11.10 -1.37 -50.77
CA ASN A 757 -11.19 -2.12 -52.03
C ASN A 757 -12.60 -2.68 -52.32
N LEU A 758 -13.43 -2.89 -51.30
CA LEU A 758 -14.82 -3.33 -51.46
C LEU A 758 -15.78 -2.18 -51.84
N THR A 759 -15.44 -0.94 -51.49
CA THR A 759 -16.25 0.25 -51.86
C THR A 759 -15.94 0.82 -53.25
N CYS A 760 -14.89 0.35 -53.93
CA CYS A 760 -14.50 0.84 -55.26
C CYS A 760 -14.99 -0.01 -56.45
N ASN A 761 -15.81 -1.05 -56.24
CA ASN A 761 -16.40 -1.84 -57.32
C ASN A 761 -17.90 -2.10 -57.09
N VAL A 762 -18.69 -1.03 -57.02
CA VAL A 762 -20.08 -1.03 -57.50
C VAL A 762 -20.33 0.31 -58.18
N MET A 763 -20.17 0.34 -59.50
CA MET A 763 -20.77 1.33 -60.39
C MET A 763 -21.75 0.58 -61.29
#